data_AF-A0A4Y6UII6-F1
#
_entry.id   AF-A0A4Y6UII6-F1
#
_cell.length_a   1.000
_cell.length_b   1.000
_cell.length_c   1.000
_cell.angle_alpha   90.00
_cell.angle_beta   90.00
_cell.angle_gamma   90.00
#
_symmetry.space_group_name_H-M   'P 1'
#
loop_
_entity.id
_entity.type
_entity.pdbx_description
1 polymer ?
#
loop_
_entity_poly.entity_id
_entity_poly.type
_entity_poly.pdbx_seq_one_letter_code
_entity_poly.pdbx_strand_id
1 'polypeptide(L)'
;MYCYNMTKKILPGPYLLNQGTTSSPWFNFMVDPNFSPTSGVTRVGVTTSIGKSEEEGLDFFALQVNFLWAPWVDTGVHGGLQVHGAQAWHINWGGLVSSDTNYNGYQQNNPFDMDKMQNSIPQYVDLSSVNFNYNKPIKYSVELDGKVIFLPGYYNKIEGRTPYYVNHTRQLWKWNFIVSSTDGSFQPIQQSIYTNRPYISQAIFWDENVRKNSVQSKWTDFTYENAGGRTAAVTVSSSTINANDFFSSVQKSGGKIISGQDIVNQVIDIGDNGYIVENNIASSTINITSSGTVENNIISKGANIVVSSEGNAVSNKILGGVVTVRSGGIATWQNISSGGRVSVEGKGHANGTIISSGGRLEVSAGGIVDSATVVTGGVILASPKAELREDFANNGMISGGILMGNEKIYSGAQHKDVYVSGAFNGDRRSGYLEYKSEITVLRGGNLFNATFDNESVLTVQNGGSISGTVVLKNGASGVIGPTAGGTIDYYGDGNTGLTVSGLASGGVLTTVINAFPSKSKNYLNGFNIAGVKSSDIRSLSYPTTDQVRLQLKSGREITLNIVGVKNAGYPWPPTQTLNLRDGFEDFDNIESLDARENIAACFVKGSKIRLGSGEKAVESIEIGDEVVTLCPETQTYRTVPVIWVGRKRMVVDASRPEDQAGYPVRIVKDALGAGLPREDLVVTPEHCLYLNGGFVPARMLVNHRSIFYDRTLTDYDYFHIETAEHSILMANDVLTESYLDTGNRSTFEEQGNVVSLRSGVGSWEQDAAAPLLVEREAVEPLYREFEARAHVLGCVDHRGDDESLTTDPDLRLLTNDGTILSRKRSLNGRELFLIPQGTQSVQILSRTSRPSEVIGPFVDDRRELGVLIGAMDFFHAAGTDRITGHHTAADLWGWAELESASYRWTQGAAMLPITPEDLKQGGLLSIQVIAAGPYLTSREDNSPNPSVKIA
;
A
#
# COMPACT_ATOMS: atom_id res chain seq x y z
N MET A 1 -26.89 -34.39 -18.65
CA MET A 1 -28.27 -34.40 -18.09
C MET A 1 -28.33 -33.26 -17.09
N TYR A 2 -29.18 -32.25 -17.30
CA TYR A 2 -29.32 -31.08 -16.41
C TYR A 2 -29.95 -31.45 -15.06
N CYS A 3 -29.50 -30.84 -13.95
CA CYS A 3 -30.39 -30.33 -12.90
C CYS A 3 -29.68 -29.36 -11.94
N TYR A 4 -30.51 -28.45 -11.42
CA TYR A 4 -30.25 -27.17 -10.76
C TYR A 4 -29.90 -27.24 -9.24
N ASN A 5 -29.43 -26.08 -8.74
CA ASN A 5 -29.70 -25.45 -7.42
C ASN A 5 -28.82 -25.73 -6.18
N MET A 6 -28.00 -24.71 -5.87
CA MET A 6 -27.99 -23.87 -4.65
C MET A 6 -28.02 -24.50 -3.23
N THR A 7 -26.86 -24.38 -2.55
CA THR A 7 -26.59 -23.74 -1.23
C THR A 7 -27.54 -23.94 -0.02
N LYS A 8 -26.98 -24.24 1.19
CA LYS A 8 -27.07 -23.40 2.43
C LYS A 8 -26.30 -23.96 3.67
N LYS A 9 -25.27 -23.21 4.07
CA LYS A 9 -24.74 -22.85 5.43
C LYS A 9 -25.45 -23.37 6.73
N ILE A 10 -24.69 -23.85 7.75
CA ILE A 10 -24.55 -23.35 9.18
C ILE A 10 -24.23 -24.41 10.29
N LEU A 11 -23.05 -24.22 10.94
CA LEU A 11 -22.61 -24.34 12.36
C LEU A 11 -22.54 -25.73 13.10
N PRO A 12 -22.21 -25.82 14.42
CA PRO A 12 -20.87 -26.00 15.05
C PRO A 12 -20.78 -27.21 16.03
N GLY A 13 -19.58 -27.73 16.39
CA GLY A 13 -19.40 -28.73 17.47
C GLY A 13 -19.49 -30.23 17.07
N PRO A 14 -19.32 -31.21 17.99
CA PRO A 14 -18.19 -32.16 17.90
C PRO A 14 -18.51 -33.66 17.62
N TYR A 15 -17.49 -34.38 17.10
CA TYR A 15 -17.17 -35.84 17.09
C TYR A 15 -17.69 -36.85 16.02
N LEU A 16 -16.78 -37.81 15.73
CA LEU A 16 -16.86 -39.21 15.25
C LEU A 16 -17.03 -39.52 13.73
N LEU A 17 -15.97 -40.09 13.12
CA LEU A 17 -16.01 -40.77 11.80
C LEU A 17 -16.09 -42.29 11.97
N ASN A 18 -17.06 -42.92 11.29
CA ASN A 18 -17.22 -44.37 11.13
C ASN A 18 -16.33 -44.95 10.01
N GLN A 19 -16.06 -46.27 10.08
CA GLN A 19 -15.28 -47.05 9.12
C GLN A 19 -15.86 -47.09 7.68
N GLY A 20 -14.97 -46.92 6.68
CA GLY A 20 -14.97 -47.70 5.43
C GLY A 20 -15.43 -47.03 4.14
N THR A 21 -14.52 -46.34 3.43
CA THR A 21 -14.39 -46.35 1.96
C THR A 21 -12.94 -46.01 1.61
N THR A 22 -12.29 -46.81 0.75
CA THR A 22 -10.89 -46.60 0.32
C THR A 22 -10.80 -45.40 -0.61
N SER A 23 -10.64 -44.20 -0.04
CA SER A 23 -10.05 -43.05 -0.73
C SER A 23 -8.54 -43.08 -0.52
N SER A 24 -7.80 -42.85 -1.61
CA SER A 24 -6.33 -42.75 -1.65
C SER A 24 -5.79 -41.73 -0.63
N PRO A 25 -4.58 -41.90 -0.08
CA PRO A 25 -4.03 -40.95 0.89
C PRO A 25 -3.77 -39.58 0.25
N TRP A 26 -4.32 -38.55 0.89
CA TRP A 26 -4.01 -37.16 0.62
C TRP A 26 -2.65 -36.83 1.23
N PHE A 27 -1.64 -36.59 0.40
CA PHE A 27 -0.36 -36.07 0.87
C PHE A 27 -0.37 -34.55 0.86
N ASN A 28 -0.41 -33.97 2.05
CA ASN A 28 -0.26 -32.54 2.25
C ASN A 28 1.14 -32.32 2.85
N PHE A 29 2.08 -31.86 2.03
CA PHE A 29 3.47 -31.61 2.46
C PHE A 29 3.57 -30.52 3.54
N MET A 30 2.47 -29.83 3.86
CA MET A 30 2.41 -28.81 4.91
C MET A 30 2.05 -29.31 6.32
N VAL A 31 1.87 -30.62 6.54
CA VAL A 31 1.61 -31.16 7.90
C VAL A 31 2.86 -31.81 8.53
N ASP A 32 4.00 -31.79 7.83
CA ASP A 32 5.30 -31.91 8.48
C ASP A 32 5.70 -30.51 8.96
N PRO A 33 5.80 -30.25 10.28
CA PRO A 33 6.22 -28.95 10.81
C PRO A 33 7.66 -28.57 10.44
N ASN A 34 8.43 -29.45 9.80
CA ASN A 34 9.71 -29.11 9.16
C ASN A 34 9.57 -28.55 7.74
N PHE A 35 8.35 -28.47 7.20
CA PHE A 35 8.06 -27.96 5.87
C PHE A 35 7.38 -26.59 5.95
N SER A 36 8.21 -25.57 6.13
CA SER A 36 7.83 -24.17 5.95
C SER A 36 7.62 -23.89 4.45
N PRO A 37 6.77 -22.92 4.03
CA PRO A 37 6.58 -22.52 2.63
C PRO A 37 7.86 -22.02 1.90
N THR A 38 9.02 -22.09 2.56
CA THR A 38 10.36 -21.77 2.08
C THR A 38 11.20 -23.00 1.67
N SER A 39 10.72 -24.23 1.82
CA SER A 39 11.55 -25.44 1.62
C SER A 39 11.88 -25.77 0.15
N GLY A 40 11.37 -25.03 -0.83
CA GLY A 40 11.91 -25.03 -2.18
C GLY A 40 11.91 -26.41 -2.85
N VAL A 41 10.78 -27.14 -2.80
CA VAL A 41 10.66 -28.45 -3.46
C VAL A 41 10.83 -28.28 -4.95
N THR A 42 11.97 -28.75 -5.46
CA THR A 42 12.33 -28.68 -6.87
C THR A 42 12.07 -30.00 -7.58
N ARG A 43 11.74 -31.08 -6.86
CA ARG A 43 11.42 -32.38 -7.44
C ARG A 43 10.46 -33.19 -6.60
N VAL A 44 9.53 -33.91 -7.23
CA VAL A 44 8.73 -34.98 -6.63
C VAL A 44 8.74 -36.21 -7.56
N GLY A 45 8.70 -37.42 -7.01
CA GLY A 45 8.53 -38.63 -7.80
C GLY A 45 7.91 -39.81 -7.05
N VAL A 46 7.27 -40.70 -7.81
CA VAL A 46 6.63 -41.93 -7.33
C VAL A 46 6.87 -43.05 -8.34
N THR A 47 7.07 -44.29 -7.85
CA THR A 47 7.21 -45.46 -8.72
C THR A 47 6.00 -46.37 -8.54
N THR A 48 5.38 -46.84 -9.61
CA THR A 48 4.20 -47.72 -9.58
C THR A 48 4.34 -48.87 -10.56
N SER A 49 3.81 -50.04 -10.21
CA SER A 49 3.63 -51.19 -11.07
C SER A 49 2.14 -51.34 -11.38
N ILE A 50 1.79 -51.18 -12.65
CA ILE A 50 0.41 -51.25 -13.13
C ILE A 50 0.13 -52.68 -13.60
N GLY A 51 -0.93 -53.28 -13.05
CA GLY A 51 -1.38 -54.63 -13.42
C GLY A 51 -2.00 -54.70 -14.80
N LYS A 52 -2.09 -55.90 -15.37
CA LYS A 52 -2.78 -56.11 -16.65
C LYS A 52 -4.29 -56.02 -16.43
N SER A 53 -4.92 -55.02 -17.03
CA SER A 53 -6.38 -54.90 -17.05
C SER A 53 -6.95 -55.96 -18.01
N GLU A 54 -7.89 -56.78 -17.53
CA GLU A 54 -8.54 -57.83 -18.34
C GLU A 54 -9.87 -57.36 -18.96
N GLU A 55 -10.36 -56.16 -18.60
CA GLU A 55 -11.59 -55.58 -19.13
C GLU A 55 -11.31 -54.52 -20.21
N GLU A 56 -12.21 -54.40 -21.20
CA GLU A 56 -12.18 -53.30 -22.18
C GLU A 56 -12.64 -52.00 -21.50
N GLY A 57 -11.69 -51.13 -21.18
CA GLY A 57 -11.92 -49.85 -20.51
C GLY A 57 -10.67 -48.97 -20.47
N LEU A 58 -10.87 -47.68 -20.22
CA LEU A 58 -9.80 -46.67 -20.09
C LEU A 58 -9.45 -46.51 -18.60
N ASP A 59 -8.22 -46.88 -18.23
CA ASP A 59 -7.65 -46.68 -16.89
C ASP A 59 -6.65 -45.51 -16.92
N PHE A 60 -6.66 -44.63 -15.90
CA PHE A 60 -5.77 -43.47 -15.83
C PHE A 60 -4.99 -43.40 -14.52
N PHE A 61 -3.66 -43.28 -14.65
CA PHE A 61 -2.71 -43.18 -13.54
C PHE A 61 -1.95 -41.86 -13.66
N ALA A 62 -2.10 -40.98 -12.66
CA ALA A 62 -1.60 -39.61 -12.75
C ALA A 62 -0.87 -39.13 -11.50
N LEU A 63 0.13 -38.28 -11.73
CA LEU A 63 0.79 -37.43 -10.73
C LEU A 63 0.37 -35.98 -10.99
N GLN A 64 -0.24 -35.34 -9.99
CA GLN A 64 -0.53 -33.90 -9.96
C GLN A 64 0.43 -33.19 -9.04
N VAL A 65 0.79 -31.97 -9.42
CA VAL A 65 1.43 -31.01 -8.55
C VAL A 65 0.69 -29.68 -8.59
N ASN A 66 0.70 -28.97 -7.48
CA ASN A 66 0.18 -27.62 -7.36
C ASN A 66 1.33 -26.66 -7.03
N PHE A 67 1.19 -25.40 -7.46
CA PHE A 67 2.17 -24.34 -7.24
C PHE A 67 1.65 -23.24 -6.29
N LEU A 68 0.36 -23.27 -5.91
CA LEU A 68 -0.32 -22.37 -4.97
C LEU A 68 -1.12 -23.16 -3.92
N TRP A 69 -1.65 -22.47 -2.90
CA TRP A 69 -2.40 -23.07 -1.77
C TRP A 69 -3.90 -22.84 -1.92
N ALA A 70 -4.63 -23.84 -2.43
CA ALA A 70 -6.04 -24.06 -2.12
C ALA A 70 -6.48 -25.45 -2.61
N PRO A 71 -7.33 -26.19 -1.86
CA PRO A 71 -8.02 -27.33 -2.41
C PRO A 71 -9.13 -26.79 -3.33
N TRP A 72 -8.88 -26.84 -4.65
CA TRP A 72 -9.83 -26.50 -5.72
C TRP A 72 -9.96 -25.02 -6.12
N VAL A 73 -8.93 -24.20 -5.88
CA VAL A 73 -8.83 -22.87 -6.51
C VAL A 73 -7.40 -22.61 -7.01
N ASP A 74 -7.30 -22.44 -8.33
CA ASP A 74 -6.24 -21.95 -9.22
C ASP A 74 -4.78 -22.50 -9.16
N THR A 75 -4.41 -23.12 -10.29
CA THR A 75 -3.09 -23.57 -10.78
C THR A 75 -2.56 -24.96 -10.37
N GLY A 76 -3.35 -26.00 -10.66
CA GLY A 76 -2.89 -27.40 -10.66
C GLY A 76 -2.52 -27.91 -12.07
N VAL A 77 -1.45 -28.72 -12.16
CA VAL A 77 -1.06 -29.43 -13.39
C VAL A 77 -0.92 -30.91 -13.09
N HIS A 78 -1.43 -31.77 -13.97
CA HIS A 78 -1.35 -33.22 -13.79
C HIS A 78 -0.86 -33.92 -15.05
N GLY A 79 -0.22 -35.05 -14.86
CA GLY A 79 0.37 -35.84 -15.91
C GLY A 79 0.27 -37.32 -15.65
N GLY A 80 -0.15 -38.10 -16.64
CA GLY A 80 -0.44 -39.50 -16.41
C GLY A 80 -0.49 -40.39 -17.65
N LEU A 81 -0.29 -41.68 -17.41
CA LEU A 81 -0.42 -42.72 -18.43
C LEU A 81 -1.85 -43.24 -18.46
N GLN A 82 -2.43 -43.33 -19.65
CA GLN A 82 -3.71 -43.97 -19.88
C GLN A 82 -3.53 -45.31 -20.58
N VAL A 83 -4.25 -46.32 -20.09
CA VAL A 83 -4.23 -47.70 -20.58
C VAL A 83 -5.63 -48.02 -21.10
N HIS A 84 -5.72 -48.57 -22.31
CA HIS A 84 -6.99 -49.01 -22.87
C HIS A 84 -6.93 -50.53 -23.10
N GLY A 85 -7.67 -51.29 -22.28
CA GLY A 85 -7.57 -52.74 -22.24
C GLY A 85 -6.15 -53.23 -21.90
N ALA A 86 -5.55 -54.03 -22.78
CA ALA A 86 -4.22 -54.63 -22.58
C ALA A 86 -3.07 -53.86 -23.26
N GLN A 87 -3.25 -52.59 -23.64
CA GLN A 87 -2.21 -51.77 -24.24
C GLN A 87 -2.18 -50.34 -23.67
N ALA A 88 -0.99 -49.74 -23.64
CA ALA A 88 -0.86 -48.30 -23.42
C ALA A 88 -1.55 -47.55 -24.56
N TRP A 89 -2.35 -46.55 -24.22
CA TRP A 89 -3.19 -45.85 -25.18
C TRP A 89 -2.60 -44.47 -25.52
N HIS A 90 -2.36 -43.64 -24.49
CA HIS A 90 -1.76 -42.31 -24.62
C HIS A 90 -1.28 -41.81 -23.27
N ILE A 91 -0.42 -40.80 -23.28
CA ILE A 91 -0.14 -39.98 -22.09
C ILE A 91 -0.94 -38.69 -22.19
N ASN A 92 -1.63 -38.35 -21.10
CA ASN A 92 -2.34 -37.10 -20.98
C ASN A 92 -1.63 -36.19 -19.97
N TRP A 93 -1.41 -34.96 -20.39
CA TRP A 93 -0.90 -33.89 -19.56
C TRP A 93 -2.00 -32.83 -19.48
N GLY A 94 -2.69 -32.78 -18.34
CA GLY A 94 -3.65 -31.71 -18.08
C GLY A 94 -2.89 -30.41 -17.93
N GLY A 95 -3.16 -29.43 -18.80
CA GLY A 95 -2.69 -28.05 -18.61
C GLY A 95 -3.24 -27.45 -17.31
N LEU A 96 -3.02 -26.14 -17.07
CA LEU A 96 -3.65 -25.45 -15.94
C LEU A 96 -5.17 -25.58 -16.07
N VAL A 97 -5.77 -26.48 -15.28
CA VAL A 97 -7.20 -26.78 -15.31
C VAL A 97 -7.88 -25.90 -14.27
N SER A 98 -8.65 -24.90 -14.72
CA SER A 98 -9.74 -24.40 -13.89
C SER A 98 -10.88 -25.41 -13.98
N SER A 99 -11.25 -26.01 -12.86
CA SER A 99 -12.40 -26.92 -12.80
C SER A 99 -13.67 -26.09 -12.88
N ASP A 100 -14.22 -25.89 -14.08
CA ASP A 100 -15.55 -25.29 -14.23
C ASP A 100 -16.55 -26.40 -14.59
N THR A 101 -17.33 -26.81 -13.59
CA THR A 101 -18.40 -27.79 -13.77
C THR A 101 -19.60 -27.11 -14.44
N ASN A 102 -19.58 -26.95 -15.77
CA ASN A 102 -20.82 -26.95 -16.56
C ASN A 102 -20.60 -27.22 -18.06
N TYR A 103 -21.49 -28.06 -18.59
CA TYR A 103 -21.36 -28.93 -19.76
C TYR A 103 -21.41 -28.23 -21.15
N ASN A 104 -21.06 -26.94 -21.29
CA ASN A 104 -21.02 -26.23 -22.59
C ASN A 104 -19.97 -25.09 -22.65
N GLY A 105 -18.89 -25.18 -21.87
CA GLY A 105 -17.95 -24.08 -21.63
C GLY A 105 -17.04 -23.67 -22.81
N TYR A 106 -17.54 -22.82 -23.70
CA TYR A 106 -16.74 -21.86 -24.45
C TYR A 106 -17.54 -20.59 -24.69
N GLN A 107 -17.70 -19.70 -23.70
CA GLN A 107 -17.89 -18.25 -23.89
C GLN A 107 -17.77 -17.51 -22.54
N GLN A 108 -16.63 -16.85 -22.29
CA GLN A 108 -16.54 -15.48 -21.74
C GLN A 108 -15.07 -15.04 -21.72
N ASN A 109 -14.82 -13.86 -22.28
CA ASN A 109 -13.49 -13.30 -22.49
C ASN A 109 -12.98 -12.62 -21.20
N ASN A 110 -11.93 -13.17 -20.59
CA ASN A 110 -11.07 -12.48 -19.62
C ASN A 110 -9.60 -12.55 -20.11
N PRO A 111 -8.96 -11.41 -20.46
CA PRO A 111 -7.59 -11.39 -20.99
C PRO A 111 -6.47 -11.56 -19.95
N PHE A 112 -6.78 -11.69 -18.65
CA PHE A 112 -5.78 -12.07 -17.63
C PHE A 112 -5.42 -13.57 -17.64
N ASP A 113 -6.13 -14.41 -18.41
CA ASP A 113 -5.82 -15.83 -18.70
C ASP A 113 -4.64 -16.06 -19.65
N MET A 114 -3.65 -15.17 -19.54
CA MET A 114 -2.34 -15.33 -20.14
C MET A 114 -1.51 -16.43 -19.46
N ASP A 115 -2.13 -17.16 -18.52
CA ASP A 115 -1.71 -18.42 -17.90
C ASP A 115 -1.47 -19.58 -18.89
N LYS A 116 -1.47 -19.36 -20.22
CA LYS A 116 -1.32 -20.41 -21.23
C LYS A 116 -0.19 -20.19 -22.24
N MET A 117 0.94 -19.63 -21.82
CA MET A 117 2.21 -19.85 -22.56
C MET A 117 2.69 -21.29 -22.34
N GLN A 118 2.02 -22.23 -23.02
CA GLN A 118 2.51 -23.59 -23.22
C GLN A 118 2.97 -23.71 -24.66
N ASN A 119 4.10 -24.38 -24.89
CA ASN A 119 4.49 -24.78 -26.24
C ASN A 119 3.36 -25.64 -26.83
N SER A 120 2.74 -25.13 -27.88
CA SER A 120 1.95 -25.80 -28.93
C SER A 120 1.40 -27.22 -28.65
N ILE A 121 0.05 -27.30 -28.60
CA ILE A 121 -0.82 -28.50 -28.72
C ILE A 121 -0.90 -29.34 -27.42
N PRO A 122 -2.07 -29.90 -27.01
CA PRO A 122 -2.07 -30.97 -26.01
C PRO A 122 -1.17 -32.08 -26.55
N GLN A 123 -0.02 -32.33 -25.91
CA GLN A 123 0.90 -33.37 -26.37
C GLN A 123 0.39 -34.71 -25.89
N TYR A 124 -0.66 -35.20 -26.53
CA TYR A 124 -0.95 -36.62 -26.52
C TYR A 124 0.23 -37.31 -27.20
N VAL A 125 1.11 -37.90 -26.41
CA VAL A 125 2.13 -38.78 -26.94
C VAL A 125 1.38 -40.08 -27.26
N ASP A 126 1.22 -40.36 -28.56
CA ASP A 126 0.67 -41.64 -29.00
C ASP A 126 1.63 -42.76 -28.58
N LEU A 127 1.11 -43.66 -27.74
CA LEU A 127 1.87 -44.77 -27.17
C LEU A 127 1.63 -46.08 -27.89
N SER A 128 0.92 -46.07 -29.02
CA SER A 128 0.64 -47.27 -29.82
C SER A 128 1.88 -48.07 -30.23
N SER A 129 3.06 -47.45 -30.23
CA SER A 129 4.36 -48.05 -30.55
C SER A 129 5.24 -48.37 -29.33
N VAL A 130 4.81 -48.02 -28.12
CA VAL A 130 5.55 -48.22 -26.86
C VAL A 130 5.29 -49.62 -26.31
N ASN A 131 6.36 -50.38 -26.08
CA ASN A 131 6.27 -51.75 -25.57
C ASN A 131 6.13 -51.77 -24.04
N PHE A 132 4.94 -51.48 -23.53
CA PHE A 132 4.65 -51.42 -22.10
C PHE A 132 4.65 -52.82 -21.43
N ASN A 133 5.47 -53.01 -20.40
CA ASN A 133 5.50 -54.25 -19.63
C ASN A 133 4.66 -54.16 -18.34
N TYR A 134 3.57 -54.91 -18.29
CA TYR A 134 2.72 -55.02 -17.10
C TYR A 134 3.48 -55.50 -15.86
N ASN A 135 3.07 -55.01 -14.70
CA ASN A 135 3.64 -55.28 -13.37
C ASN A 135 5.11 -54.84 -13.19
N LYS A 136 5.75 -54.26 -14.22
CA LYS A 136 7.09 -53.68 -14.10
C LYS A 136 6.99 -52.26 -13.55
N PRO A 137 7.95 -51.81 -12.72
CA PRO A 137 7.85 -50.50 -12.11
C PRO A 137 8.05 -49.38 -13.13
N ILE A 138 7.26 -48.33 -12.99
CA ILE A 138 7.22 -47.13 -13.82
C ILE A 138 7.36 -45.94 -12.90
N LYS A 139 8.26 -45.02 -13.23
CA LYS A 139 8.53 -43.83 -12.45
C LYS A 139 7.86 -42.61 -13.06
N TYR A 140 7.09 -41.91 -12.23
CA TYR A 140 6.53 -40.59 -12.49
C TYR A 140 7.35 -39.58 -11.71
N SER A 141 7.77 -38.49 -12.34
CA SER A 141 8.44 -37.39 -11.63
C SER A 141 8.12 -36.03 -12.23
N VAL A 142 8.16 -35.00 -11.37
CA VAL A 142 8.10 -33.59 -11.75
C VAL A 142 9.32 -32.89 -11.20
N GLU A 143 10.07 -32.19 -12.04
CA GLU A 143 11.34 -31.54 -11.66
C GLU A 143 11.53 -30.15 -12.29
N LEU A 144 12.16 -29.24 -11.54
CA LEU A 144 12.48 -27.87 -11.95
C LEU A 144 13.69 -27.86 -12.90
N ASP A 145 13.56 -27.17 -14.04
CA ASP A 145 14.57 -27.09 -15.11
C ASP A 145 15.17 -25.67 -15.27
N GLY A 146 14.86 -24.77 -14.33
CA GLY A 146 15.42 -23.41 -14.27
C GLY A 146 14.54 -22.33 -14.91
N LYS A 147 15.10 -21.14 -15.13
CA LYS A 147 14.40 -19.97 -15.68
C LYS A 147 14.51 -19.88 -17.19
N VAL A 148 13.45 -19.43 -17.85
CA VAL A 148 13.39 -19.15 -19.28
C VAL A 148 12.84 -17.76 -19.51
N ILE A 149 13.45 -17.02 -20.42
CA ILE A 149 13.05 -15.67 -20.82
C ILE A 149 12.21 -15.75 -22.09
N PHE A 150 11.01 -15.17 -22.06
CA PHE A 150 10.10 -15.00 -23.18
C PHE A 150 10.14 -13.53 -23.62
N LEU A 151 10.52 -13.26 -24.85
CA LEU A 151 10.60 -11.90 -25.41
C LEU A 151 9.21 -11.39 -25.85
N PRO A 152 9.00 -10.07 -26.02
CA PRO A 152 7.77 -9.54 -26.62
C PRO A 152 7.52 -10.16 -28.00
N GLY A 153 6.29 -10.57 -28.29
CA GLY A 153 5.97 -11.28 -29.51
C GLY A 153 4.64 -12.04 -29.46
N TYR A 154 4.25 -12.62 -30.59
CA TYR A 154 3.05 -13.45 -30.69
C TYR A 154 3.35 -14.89 -30.25
N TYR A 155 2.54 -15.40 -29.32
CA TYR A 155 2.60 -16.77 -28.81
C TYR A 155 1.30 -17.51 -29.10
N ASN A 156 1.40 -18.80 -29.46
CA ASN A 156 0.26 -19.63 -29.78
C ASN A 156 -0.43 -20.16 -28.51
N LYS A 157 -1.76 -20.14 -28.47
CA LYS A 157 -2.55 -20.84 -27.44
C LYS A 157 -2.72 -22.32 -27.79
N ILE A 158 -3.03 -23.15 -26.79
CA ILE A 158 -3.49 -24.54 -26.99
C ILE A 158 -4.80 -24.53 -27.80
N GLU A 159 -4.94 -25.44 -28.77
CA GLU A 159 -6.14 -25.68 -29.61
C GLU A 159 -6.62 -24.53 -30.52
N GLY A 160 -5.93 -24.29 -31.64
CA GLY A 160 -6.51 -23.65 -32.83
C GLY A 160 -7.04 -22.21 -32.68
N ARG A 161 -6.72 -21.52 -31.58
CA ARG A 161 -7.10 -20.13 -31.34
C ARG A 161 -6.04 -19.15 -31.85
N THR A 162 -6.48 -17.92 -32.11
CA THR A 162 -5.66 -16.82 -32.63
C THR A 162 -4.43 -16.57 -31.74
N PRO A 163 -3.23 -16.37 -32.33
CA PRO A 163 -2.02 -15.99 -31.60
C PRO A 163 -2.25 -14.78 -30.69
N TYR A 164 -1.65 -14.79 -29.50
CA TYR A 164 -1.74 -13.71 -28.53
C TYR A 164 -0.43 -12.94 -28.44
N TYR A 165 -0.49 -11.61 -28.55
CA TYR A 165 0.68 -10.74 -28.47
C TYR A 165 1.03 -10.42 -27.03
N VAL A 166 2.27 -10.69 -26.63
CA VAL A 166 2.82 -10.25 -25.35
C VAL A 166 3.72 -9.07 -25.61
N ASN A 167 3.41 -7.94 -24.97
CA ASN A 167 4.03 -6.64 -25.22
C ASN A 167 5.26 -6.36 -24.34
N HIS A 168 5.69 -7.29 -23.49
CA HIS A 168 6.85 -7.12 -22.61
C HIS A 168 7.60 -8.44 -22.38
N THR A 169 8.88 -8.35 -22.06
CA THR A 169 9.71 -9.53 -21.72
C THR A 169 9.21 -10.17 -20.42
N ARG A 170 9.19 -11.51 -20.37
CA ARG A 170 8.81 -12.30 -19.17
C ARG A 170 9.89 -13.29 -18.79
N GLN A 171 9.99 -13.57 -17.50
CA GLN A 171 10.86 -14.59 -16.97
C GLN A 171 10.02 -15.62 -16.20
N LEU A 172 10.00 -16.86 -16.66
CA LEU A 172 9.21 -17.95 -16.08
C LEU A 172 10.11 -19.13 -15.68
N TRP A 173 9.62 -19.98 -14.80
CA TRP A 173 10.27 -21.22 -14.39
C TRP A 173 9.77 -22.39 -15.22
N LYS A 174 10.69 -23.14 -15.82
CA LYS A 174 10.40 -24.34 -16.60
C LYS A 174 10.37 -25.56 -15.68
N TRP A 175 9.34 -26.39 -15.82
CA TRP A 175 9.16 -27.63 -15.07
C TRP A 175 8.95 -28.80 -16.03
N ASN A 176 9.57 -29.94 -15.76
CA ASN A 176 9.48 -31.14 -16.58
C ASN A 176 8.68 -32.22 -15.87
N PHE A 177 7.62 -32.69 -16.51
CA PHE A 177 6.91 -33.90 -16.14
C PHE A 177 7.47 -35.07 -16.93
N ILE A 178 7.83 -36.15 -16.24
CA ILE A 178 8.54 -37.29 -16.82
C ILE A 178 7.85 -38.59 -16.41
N VAL A 179 7.57 -39.45 -17.38
CA VAL A 179 7.16 -40.85 -17.18
C VAL A 179 8.21 -41.75 -17.83
N SER A 180 8.77 -42.69 -17.06
CA SER A 180 9.84 -43.57 -17.52
C SER A 180 9.65 -44.99 -16.99
N SER A 181 10.04 -46.00 -17.77
CA SER A 181 10.08 -47.36 -17.26
C SER A 181 11.40 -47.64 -16.55
N THR A 182 11.34 -48.42 -15.48
CA THR A 182 12.55 -48.82 -14.72
C THR A 182 13.27 -50.02 -15.35
N ASP A 183 12.58 -50.76 -16.22
CA ASP A 183 13.10 -51.94 -16.92
C ASP A 183 13.56 -51.64 -18.36
N GLY A 184 13.50 -50.37 -18.79
CA GLY A 184 13.91 -49.94 -20.13
C GLY A 184 12.94 -50.30 -21.25
N SER A 185 11.74 -50.79 -20.90
CA SER A 185 10.67 -51.10 -21.85
C SER A 185 10.24 -49.94 -22.76
N PHE A 186 10.44 -48.69 -22.32
CA PHE A 186 10.32 -47.49 -23.14
C PHE A 186 11.23 -46.37 -22.62
N GLN A 187 11.65 -45.49 -23.53
CA GLN A 187 12.46 -44.32 -23.18
C GLN A 187 11.62 -43.29 -22.39
N PRO A 188 12.23 -42.49 -21.48
CA PRO A 188 11.53 -41.46 -20.75
C PRO A 188 10.74 -40.52 -21.66
N ILE A 189 9.47 -40.32 -21.34
CA ILE A 189 8.56 -39.43 -22.03
C ILE A 189 8.42 -38.18 -21.17
N GLN A 190 8.71 -37.02 -21.74
CA GLN A 190 8.81 -35.76 -21.00
C GLN A 190 7.95 -34.65 -21.64
N GLN A 191 7.28 -33.85 -20.82
CA GLN A 191 6.71 -32.58 -21.23
C GLN A 191 7.12 -31.44 -20.30
N SER A 192 7.39 -30.28 -20.88
CA SER A 192 7.72 -29.06 -20.14
C SER A 192 6.52 -28.12 -20.00
N ILE A 193 6.34 -27.57 -18.81
CA ILE A 193 5.42 -26.45 -18.53
C ILE A 193 6.20 -25.26 -18.00
N TYR A 194 5.59 -24.07 -18.05
CA TYR A 194 6.18 -22.83 -17.55
C TYR A 194 5.26 -22.20 -16.51
N THR A 195 5.80 -21.86 -15.34
CA THR A 195 5.04 -21.26 -14.22
C THR A 195 5.79 -20.07 -13.64
N ASN A 196 5.13 -19.24 -12.84
CA ASN A 196 5.78 -18.12 -12.13
C ASN A 196 6.43 -18.53 -10.79
N ARG A 197 6.35 -19.82 -10.38
CA ARG A 197 6.84 -20.32 -9.09
C ARG A 197 8.02 -21.30 -9.23
N PRO A 198 9.06 -21.18 -8.38
CA PRO A 198 10.20 -22.10 -8.35
C PRO A 198 10.05 -23.31 -7.43
N TYR A 199 8.87 -23.55 -6.83
CA TYR A 199 8.66 -24.69 -5.92
C TYR A 199 7.25 -25.29 -6.03
N ILE A 200 7.15 -26.58 -5.71
CA ILE A 200 5.89 -27.32 -5.60
C ILE A 200 5.29 -27.11 -4.20
N SER A 201 4.00 -26.78 -4.12
CA SER A 201 3.25 -26.61 -2.85
C SER A 201 2.55 -27.90 -2.40
N GLN A 202 2.15 -28.76 -3.34
CA GLN A 202 1.46 -30.02 -3.09
C GLN A 202 1.69 -31.01 -4.22
N ALA A 203 1.68 -32.31 -3.93
CA ALA A 203 1.64 -33.36 -4.95
C ALA A 203 0.68 -34.49 -4.57
N ILE A 204 0.00 -35.06 -5.56
CA ILE A 204 -1.00 -36.12 -5.39
C ILE A 204 -0.79 -37.17 -6.49
N PHE A 205 -0.82 -38.45 -6.13
CA PHE A 205 -0.82 -39.56 -7.08
C PHE A 205 -2.13 -40.33 -6.90
N TRP A 206 -2.84 -40.57 -8.00
CA TRP A 206 -4.09 -41.30 -7.97
C TRP A 206 -4.27 -42.19 -9.19
N ASP A 207 -5.21 -43.11 -9.02
CA ASP A 207 -5.68 -44.09 -9.99
C ASP A 207 -7.19 -43.87 -10.14
N GLU A 208 -7.67 -43.57 -11.35
CA GLU A 208 -9.09 -43.33 -11.63
C GLU A 208 -9.90 -44.61 -11.90
N ASN A 209 -9.38 -45.78 -11.54
CA ASN A 209 -10.10 -47.03 -11.76
C ASN A 209 -11.32 -47.19 -10.81
N VAL A 210 -12.48 -46.63 -11.21
CA VAL A 210 -13.70 -46.55 -10.37
C VAL A 210 -14.52 -47.86 -10.32
N ARG A 211 -14.02 -48.99 -10.86
CA ARG A 211 -14.81 -50.24 -10.95
C ARG A 211 -14.45 -51.27 -9.90
N LYS A 212 -15.48 -51.98 -9.43
CA LYS A 212 -15.52 -52.76 -8.17
C LYS A 212 -14.64 -54.02 -8.10
N ASN A 213 -13.78 -54.31 -9.08
CA ASN A 213 -12.99 -55.55 -9.16
C ASN A 213 -11.64 -55.39 -9.92
N SER A 214 -11.08 -54.18 -10.02
CA SER A 214 -9.84 -53.95 -10.76
C SER A 214 -8.58 -54.44 -10.02
N VAL A 215 -7.55 -54.79 -10.79
CA VAL A 215 -6.25 -55.28 -10.31
C VAL A 215 -5.59 -54.22 -9.44
N GLN A 216 -5.21 -54.56 -8.20
CA GLN A 216 -4.56 -53.62 -7.29
C GLN A 216 -3.17 -53.21 -7.80
N SER A 217 -3.06 -51.96 -8.25
CA SER A 217 -1.78 -51.31 -8.55
C SER A 217 -0.92 -51.21 -7.30
N LYS A 218 0.40 -51.41 -7.44
CA LYS A 218 1.36 -51.31 -6.33
C LYS A 218 2.30 -50.15 -6.58
N TRP A 219 2.48 -49.27 -5.60
CA TRP A 219 3.39 -48.13 -5.73
C TRP A 219 4.34 -48.03 -4.53
N THR A 220 5.47 -47.38 -4.75
CA THR A 220 6.50 -47.05 -3.75
C THR A 220 6.18 -45.72 -3.10
N ASP A 221 6.78 -45.43 -1.95
CA ASP A 221 6.65 -44.12 -1.31
C ASP A 221 6.98 -42.94 -2.25
N PHE A 222 6.34 -41.81 -1.97
CA PHE A 222 6.70 -40.53 -2.58
C PHE A 222 8.11 -40.11 -2.20
N THR A 223 8.84 -39.57 -3.17
CA THR A 223 10.18 -39.00 -3.00
C THR A 223 10.16 -37.54 -3.37
N TYR A 224 10.95 -36.70 -2.70
CA TYR A 224 11.09 -35.30 -3.06
C TYR A 224 12.53 -34.78 -2.85
N GLU A 225 12.87 -33.68 -3.53
CA GLU A 225 14.14 -32.97 -3.38
C GLU A 225 13.90 -31.47 -3.20
N ASN A 226 14.70 -30.85 -2.34
CA ASN A 226 14.66 -29.42 -2.05
C ASN A 226 15.93 -28.73 -2.57
N ALA A 227 15.85 -27.42 -2.83
CA ALA A 227 16.95 -26.59 -3.39
C ALA A 227 18.29 -26.64 -2.61
N GLY A 228 18.31 -27.15 -1.37
CA GLY A 228 19.51 -27.36 -0.55
C GLY A 228 20.19 -28.72 -0.71
N GLY A 229 19.80 -29.55 -1.68
CA GLY A 229 20.45 -30.83 -2.00
C GLY A 229 20.26 -31.96 -0.96
N ARG A 230 19.41 -31.76 0.05
CA ARG A 230 19.01 -32.82 0.98
C ARG A 230 17.93 -33.67 0.34
N THR A 231 18.29 -34.87 -0.12
CA THR A 231 17.35 -35.95 -0.43
C THR A 231 16.81 -36.48 0.90
N ALA A 232 15.57 -36.15 1.25
CA ALA A 232 14.90 -36.81 2.36
C ALA A 232 14.12 -38.00 1.79
N ALA A 233 14.63 -39.22 1.99
CA ALA A 233 13.85 -40.43 1.79
C ALA A 233 12.82 -40.53 2.92
N VAL A 234 11.74 -39.73 2.85
CA VAL A 234 10.65 -39.82 3.80
C VAL A 234 9.73 -40.95 3.35
N THR A 235 9.90 -42.12 3.96
CA THR A 235 8.95 -43.24 3.86
C THR A 235 7.67 -42.88 4.60
N VAL A 236 6.54 -42.85 3.89
CA VAL A 236 5.20 -42.85 4.49
C VAL A 236 4.42 -44.02 3.91
N SER A 237 4.60 -45.20 4.50
CA SER A 237 3.79 -46.37 4.16
C SER A 237 2.38 -46.22 4.70
N SER A 238 1.39 -46.40 3.83
CA SER A 238 -0.04 -46.11 4.04
C SER A 238 -0.79 -47.06 4.98
N SER A 239 -0.15 -47.67 5.96
CA SER A 239 -0.87 -48.48 6.94
C SER A 239 -0.23 -48.34 8.33
N THR A 240 -1.06 -47.93 9.28
CA THR A 240 -0.80 -47.87 10.73
C THR A 240 0.19 -46.79 11.21
N ILE A 241 -0.33 -45.60 11.54
CA ILE A 241 0.22 -44.79 12.64
C ILE A 241 -0.91 -44.48 13.61
N ASN A 242 -0.76 -45.00 14.83
CA ASN A 242 -1.63 -44.74 15.97
C ASN A 242 -1.21 -43.39 16.59
N ALA A 243 -2.16 -42.57 17.05
CA ALA A 243 -1.88 -41.23 17.57
C ALA A 243 -0.84 -41.21 18.71
N ASN A 244 -0.71 -42.32 19.44
CA ASN A 244 0.28 -42.48 20.50
C ASN A 244 1.75 -42.55 20.00
N ASP A 245 1.99 -42.94 18.74
CA ASP A 245 3.35 -43.04 18.21
C ASP A 245 3.86 -41.69 17.68
N PHE A 246 2.96 -40.77 17.30
CA PHE A 246 3.30 -39.38 16.93
C PHE A 246 3.89 -38.60 18.11
N PHE A 247 3.38 -38.84 19.32
CA PHE A 247 3.95 -38.23 20.53
C PHE A 247 5.26 -38.90 21.00
N SER A 248 5.55 -40.12 20.54
CA SER A 248 6.78 -40.84 20.89
C SER A 248 8.01 -40.36 20.09
N SER A 249 7.81 -39.86 18.86
CA SER A 249 8.88 -39.31 18.02
C SER A 249 9.27 -37.88 18.44
N VAL A 250 8.32 -37.09 18.94
CA VAL A 250 8.57 -35.72 19.45
C VAL A 250 9.29 -35.71 20.80
N GLN A 251 9.09 -36.73 21.66
CA GLN A 251 9.87 -36.90 22.89
C GLN A 251 11.39 -37.04 22.65
N LYS A 252 11.82 -37.41 21.44
CA LYS A 252 13.24 -37.57 21.10
C LYS A 252 13.94 -36.28 20.66
N SER A 253 13.21 -35.17 20.51
CA SER A 253 13.75 -33.85 20.13
C SER A 253 13.31 -32.73 21.09
N GLY A 254 13.70 -32.83 22.36
CA GLY A 254 14.12 -31.67 23.17
C GLY A 254 13.12 -30.65 23.72
N GLY A 255 11.78 -30.81 23.64
CA GLY A 255 10.83 -29.85 24.24
C GLY A 255 9.62 -30.52 24.90
N LYS A 256 9.26 -30.14 26.14
CA LYS A 256 8.20 -30.78 26.93
C LYS A 256 6.81 -30.41 26.39
N ILE A 257 6.02 -31.40 25.96
CA ILE A 257 4.61 -31.24 25.60
C ILE A 257 3.74 -31.64 26.80
N ILE A 258 2.85 -30.74 27.25
CA ILE A 258 1.86 -31.00 28.30
C ILE A 258 0.49 -30.65 27.74
N SER A 259 -0.40 -31.64 27.63
CA SER A 259 -1.72 -31.43 27.02
C SER A 259 -2.83 -32.19 27.74
N GLY A 260 -4.00 -31.55 27.84
CA GLY A 260 -5.20 -32.13 28.43
C GLY A 260 -5.10 -32.40 29.93
N GLN A 261 -4.19 -31.73 30.64
CA GLN A 261 -3.96 -31.92 32.08
C GLN A 261 -4.25 -30.64 32.87
N ASP A 262 -4.42 -30.79 34.19
CA ASP A 262 -4.40 -29.67 35.11
C ASP A 262 -2.95 -29.36 35.53
N ILE A 263 -2.52 -28.11 35.37
CA ILE A 263 -1.20 -27.63 35.80
C ILE A 263 -1.40 -26.75 37.03
N VAL A 264 -1.11 -27.30 38.21
CA VAL A 264 -1.37 -26.64 39.50
C VAL A 264 -0.13 -26.65 40.40
N ASN A 265 0.20 -25.49 40.98
CA ASN A 265 1.36 -25.28 41.87
C ASN A 265 2.70 -25.68 41.23
N GLN A 266 2.85 -25.44 39.93
CA GLN A 266 4.07 -25.76 39.18
C GLN A 266 4.83 -24.49 38.76
N VAL A 267 6.13 -24.65 38.52
CA VAL A 267 6.95 -23.70 37.77
C VAL A 267 7.47 -24.43 36.54
N ILE A 268 7.14 -23.92 35.35
CA ILE A 268 7.46 -24.60 34.09
C ILE A 268 8.08 -23.59 33.13
N ASP A 269 9.25 -23.92 32.59
CA ASP A 269 9.90 -23.14 31.54
C ASP A 269 9.77 -23.90 30.20
N ILE A 270 9.31 -23.22 29.14
CA ILE A 270 9.26 -23.78 27.79
C ILE A 270 10.05 -22.90 26.81
N GLY A 271 10.87 -23.58 26.01
CA GLY A 271 11.76 -23.03 24.98
C GLY A 271 11.43 -23.57 23.59
N ASP A 272 12.42 -23.64 22.71
CA ASP A 272 12.28 -24.11 21.32
C ASP A 272 11.55 -25.46 21.25
N ASN A 273 10.52 -25.53 20.42
CA ASN A 273 9.67 -26.71 20.21
C ASN A 273 8.88 -27.20 21.44
N GLY A 274 8.82 -26.43 22.53
CA GLY A 274 8.01 -26.73 23.72
C GLY A 274 6.56 -26.25 23.59
N TYR A 275 5.60 -27.05 24.07
CA TYR A 275 4.16 -26.75 23.96
C TYR A 275 3.39 -27.06 25.24
N ILE A 276 2.49 -26.16 25.63
CA ILE A 276 1.44 -26.42 26.62
C ILE A 276 0.09 -26.09 25.98
N VAL A 277 -0.74 -27.09 25.77
CA VAL A 277 -1.97 -26.94 24.97
C VAL A 277 -3.17 -27.63 25.59
N GLU A 278 -4.32 -26.97 25.62
CA GLU A 278 -5.58 -27.52 26.16
C GLU A 278 -5.54 -27.92 27.65
N ASN A 279 -4.86 -27.12 28.49
CA ASN A 279 -4.76 -27.35 29.93
C ASN A 279 -5.58 -26.33 30.72
N ASN A 280 -5.87 -26.66 31.99
CA ASN A 280 -6.27 -25.69 32.99
C ASN A 280 -5.08 -25.38 33.90
N ILE A 281 -4.64 -24.13 33.90
CA ILE A 281 -3.45 -23.67 34.61
C ILE A 281 -3.89 -22.81 35.78
N ALA A 282 -3.57 -23.22 37.00
CA ALA A 282 -3.93 -22.49 38.23
C ALA A 282 -2.74 -22.44 39.19
N SER A 283 -2.59 -21.35 39.95
CA SER A 283 -1.53 -21.20 40.97
C SER A 283 -0.11 -21.59 40.49
N SER A 284 0.17 -21.45 39.19
CA SER A 284 1.41 -21.92 38.56
C SER A 284 2.10 -20.78 37.83
N THR A 285 3.42 -20.85 37.73
CA THR A 285 4.21 -19.92 36.92
C THR A 285 4.70 -20.63 35.66
N ILE A 286 4.45 -20.06 34.49
CA ILE A 286 4.95 -20.59 33.22
C ILE A 286 5.76 -19.52 32.53
N ASN A 287 7.04 -19.78 32.23
CA ASN A 287 7.88 -18.89 31.44
C ASN A 287 8.08 -19.45 30.03
N ILE A 288 7.91 -18.59 29.04
CA ILE A 288 7.89 -18.96 27.62
C ILE A 288 8.94 -18.11 26.91
N THR A 289 9.84 -18.79 26.22
CA THR A 289 10.97 -18.23 25.48
C THR A 289 11.22 -19.02 24.20
N SER A 290 12.06 -18.50 23.30
CA SER A 290 12.59 -19.18 22.12
C SER A 290 11.52 -19.97 21.37
N SER A 291 10.54 -19.29 20.76
CA SER A 291 9.45 -19.94 20.01
C SER A 291 8.54 -20.94 20.78
N GLY A 292 8.73 -21.14 22.08
CA GLY A 292 7.85 -21.96 22.91
C GLY A 292 6.41 -21.43 22.89
N THR A 293 5.42 -22.32 23.02
CA THR A 293 4.01 -21.95 22.79
C THR A 293 3.08 -22.43 23.89
N VAL A 294 2.20 -21.54 24.36
CA VAL A 294 1.03 -21.89 25.17
C VAL A 294 -0.25 -21.56 24.42
N GLU A 295 -1.06 -22.58 24.15
CA GLU A 295 -2.21 -22.45 23.27
C GLU A 295 -3.50 -23.07 23.84
N ASN A 296 -4.65 -22.42 23.63
CA ASN A 296 -5.99 -22.96 23.96
C ASN A 296 -6.14 -23.40 25.43
N ASN A 297 -5.41 -22.78 26.36
CA ASN A 297 -5.48 -23.11 27.79
C ASN A 297 -6.48 -22.21 28.53
N ILE A 298 -6.94 -22.68 29.69
CA ILE A 298 -7.67 -21.86 30.67
C ILE A 298 -6.66 -21.38 31.72
N ILE A 299 -6.45 -20.07 31.80
CA ILE A 299 -5.50 -19.44 32.73
C ILE A 299 -6.28 -18.93 33.94
N SER A 300 -6.36 -19.76 34.96
CA SER A 300 -7.19 -19.57 36.14
C SER A 300 -6.49 -18.73 37.22
N LYS A 301 -7.24 -18.37 38.26
CA LYS A 301 -6.74 -17.60 39.40
C LYS A 301 -5.42 -18.14 39.96
N GLY A 302 -4.47 -17.23 40.20
CA GLY A 302 -3.15 -17.55 40.73
C GLY A 302 -2.14 -18.02 39.68
N ALA A 303 -2.55 -18.28 38.45
CA ALA A 303 -1.61 -18.55 37.37
C ALA A 303 -0.93 -17.25 36.89
N ASN A 304 0.36 -17.34 36.62
CA ASN A 304 1.18 -16.27 36.07
C ASN A 304 2.00 -16.79 34.89
N ILE A 305 1.67 -16.33 33.69
CA ILE A 305 2.37 -16.69 32.46
C ILE A 305 3.23 -15.52 32.02
N VAL A 306 4.49 -15.77 31.71
CA VAL A 306 5.43 -14.76 31.20
C VAL A 306 5.86 -15.17 29.79
N VAL A 307 5.55 -14.33 28.82
CA VAL A 307 5.89 -14.51 27.40
C VAL A 307 7.00 -13.51 27.03
N SER A 308 8.12 -14.00 26.52
CA SER A 308 9.27 -13.16 26.14
C SER A 308 10.10 -13.83 25.06
N SER A 309 11.02 -13.09 24.43
CA SER A 309 12.08 -13.67 23.56
C SER A 309 11.54 -14.66 22.51
N GLU A 310 10.63 -14.22 21.64
CA GLU A 310 9.96 -15.03 20.59
C GLU A 310 8.98 -16.10 21.10
N GLY A 311 8.68 -16.13 22.41
CA GLY A 311 7.63 -16.97 22.96
C GLY A 311 6.22 -16.56 22.52
N ASN A 312 5.30 -17.53 22.48
CA ASN A 312 3.95 -17.36 21.94
C ASN A 312 2.88 -17.76 22.96
N ALA A 313 1.87 -16.89 23.15
CA ALA A 313 0.62 -17.22 23.82
C ALA A 313 -0.54 -17.04 22.83
N VAL A 314 -1.29 -18.11 22.56
CA VAL A 314 -2.29 -18.14 21.48
C VAL A 314 -3.64 -18.62 22.01
N SER A 315 -4.72 -17.90 21.72
CA SER A 315 -6.10 -18.37 21.98
C SER A 315 -6.43 -18.80 23.42
N ASN A 316 -5.70 -18.30 24.43
CA ASN A 316 -5.95 -18.70 25.82
C ASN A 316 -7.13 -17.92 26.41
N LYS A 317 -7.86 -18.58 27.32
CA LYS A 317 -8.95 -17.99 28.09
C LYS A 317 -8.44 -17.61 29.49
N ILE A 318 -8.27 -16.32 29.75
CA ILE A 318 -7.71 -15.80 31.00
C ILE A 318 -8.84 -15.47 31.98
N LEU A 319 -8.99 -16.28 33.02
CA LEU A 319 -10.05 -16.25 34.04
C LEU A 319 -9.45 -16.06 35.45
N GLY A 320 -9.13 -14.81 35.80
CA GLY A 320 -8.52 -14.47 37.08
C GLY A 320 -7.00 -14.72 37.16
N GLY A 321 -6.41 -15.33 36.13
CA GLY A 321 -4.96 -15.44 35.97
C GLY A 321 -4.34 -14.23 35.29
N VAL A 322 -3.02 -14.23 35.18
CA VAL A 322 -2.23 -13.14 34.57
C VAL A 322 -1.36 -13.68 33.44
N VAL A 323 -1.35 -12.99 32.31
CA VAL A 323 -0.37 -13.17 31.23
C VAL A 323 0.41 -11.88 31.06
N THR A 324 1.73 -11.95 31.17
CA THR A 324 2.65 -10.81 30.99
C THR A 324 3.44 -11.01 29.71
N VAL A 325 3.34 -10.06 28.79
CA VAL A 325 4.00 -10.08 27.49
C VAL A 325 5.11 -9.04 27.50
N ARG A 326 6.36 -9.50 27.40
CA ARG A 326 7.56 -8.66 27.42
C ARG A 326 8.18 -8.56 26.02
N SER A 327 9.27 -7.81 25.91
CA SER A 327 10.05 -7.65 24.68
C SER A 327 10.24 -8.97 23.92
N GLY A 328 9.82 -8.98 22.65
CA GLY A 328 9.89 -10.13 21.76
C GLY A 328 8.85 -11.23 22.00
N GLY A 329 8.06 -11.17 23.08
CA GLY A 329 6.94 -12.07 23.31
C GLY A 329 5.70 -11.64 22.54
N ILE A 330 4.90 -12.61 22.10
CA ILE A 330 3.70 -12.40 21.28
C ILE A 330 2.50 -13.06 21.94
N ALA A 331 1.41 -12.31 22.10
CA ALA A 331 0.12 -12.84 22.57
C ALA A 331 -0.99 -12.58 21.55
N THR A 332 -1.49 -13.62 20.90
CA THR A 332 -2.53 -13.51 19.88
C THR A 332 -3.85 -14.11 20.33
N TRP A 333 -4.97 -13.49 19.96
CA TRP A 333 -6.33 -14.02 20.16
C TRP A 333 -6.68 -14.36 21.62
N GLN A 334 -6.12 -13.63 22.57
CA GLN A 334 -6.38 -13.86 23.99
C GLN A 334 -7.82 -13.45 24.35
N ASN A 335 -8.48 -14.22 25.21
CA ASN A 335 -9.82 -13.91 25.72
C ASN A 335 -9.77 -13.63 27.23
N ILE A 336 -9.89 -12.36 27.58
CA ILE A 336 -9.75 -11.88 28.97
C ILE A 336 -11.13 -11.64 29.57
N SER A 337 -11.44 -12.28 30.70
CA SER A 337 -12.69 -12.04 31.42
C SER A 337 -12.57 -12.37 32.92
N SER A 338 -13.60 -12.04 33.70
CA SER A 338 -13.74 -12.55 35.09
C SER A 338 -12.51 -12.33 35.99
N GLY A 339 -11.93 -11.13 35.97
CA GLY A 339 -10.74 -10.78 36.74
C GLY A 339 -9.41 -11.18 36.10
N GLY A 340 -9.44 -11.77 34.90
CA GLY A 340 -8.24 -12.05 34.12
C GLY A 340 -7.53 -10.77 33.69
N ARG A 341 -6.20 -10.85 33.57
CA ARG A 341 -5.37 -9.72 33.16
C ARG A 341 -4.32 -10.13 32.13
N VAL A 342 -4.18 -9.31 31.10
CA VAL A 342 -3.01 -9.34 30.21
C VAL A 342 -2.24 -8.03 30.41
N SER A 343 -0.93 -8.12 30.61
CA SER A 343 -0.02 -6.98 30.79
C SER A 343 1.00 -6.97 29.66
N VAL A 344 0.97 -5.94 28.81
CA VAL A 344 1.90 -5.77 27.69
C VAL A 344 2.94 -4.72 28.08
N GLU A 345 4.19 -5.15 28.20
CA GLU A 345 5.34 -4.36 28.61
C GLU A 345 6.19 -3.94 27.39
N GLY A 346 7.28 -3.18 27.61
CA GLY A 346 8.07 -2.58 26.52
C GLY A 346 8.48 -3.59 25.42
N LYS A 347 8.08 -3.29 24.18
CA LYS A 347 8.23 -4.10 22.96
C LYS A 347 7.58 -5.49 23.00
N GLY A 348 6.71 -5.75 23.98
CA GLY A 348 5.79 -6.89 23.94
C GLY A 348 4.63 -6.59 22.99
N HIS A 349 4.11 -7.63 22.34
CA HIS A 349 3.11 -7.48 21.31
C HIS A 349 1.87 -8.33 21.60
N ALA A 350 0.70 -7.70 21.68
CA ALA A 350 -0.59 -8.39 21.70
C ALA A 350 -1.39 -8.11 20.41
N ASN A 351 -2.06 -9.12 19.86
CA ASN A 351 -2.91 -8.95 18.68
C ASN A 351 -4.27 -9.65 18.83
N GLY A 352 -5.34 -9.00 18.41
CA GLY A 352 -6.67 -9.63 18.28
C GLY A 352 -7.29 -10.02 19.62
N THR A 353 -6.95 -9.27 20.68
CA THR A 353 -7.41 -9.59 22.03
C THR A 353 -8.88 -9.22 22.22
N ILE A 354 -9.65 -10.12 22.83
CA ILE A 354 -11.04 -9.89 23.23
C ILE A 354 -11.08 -9.66 24.74
N ILE A 355 -11.55 -8.48 25.15
CA ILE A 355 -11.66 -8.08 26.56
C ILE A 355 -13.14 -8.01 26.92
N SER A 356 -13.60 -8.98 27.70
CA SER A 356 -14.99 -9.07 28.16
C SER A 356 -15.14 -8.55 29.59
N SER A 357 -16.37 -8.57 30.10
CA SER A 357 -16.71 -8.08 31.45
C SER A 357 -15.77 -8.60 32.54
N GLY A 358 -15.20 -7.66 33.30
CA GLY A 358 -14.24 -7.92 34.37
C GLY A 358 -12.84 -8.32 33.91
N GLY A 359 -12.58 -8.41 32.60
CA GLY A 359 -11.25 -8.58 32.03
C GLY A 359 -10.53 -7.24 31.84
N ARG A 360 -9.20 -7.26 31.94
CA ARG A 360 -8.37 -6.06 31.79
C ARG A 360 -7.11 -6.30 30.96
N LEU A 361 -6.90 -5.44 29.97
CA LEU A 361 -5.64 -5.34 29.23
C LEU A 361 -4.89 -4.08 29.71
N GLU A 362 -3.66 -4.24 30.15
CA GLU A 362 -2.81 -3.13 30.60
C GLU A 362 -1.60 -3.00 29.69
N VAL A 363 -1.39 -1.82 29.12
CA VAL A 363 -0.33 -1.56 28.15
C VAL A 363 0.60 -0.49 28.70
N SER A 364 1.85 -0.87 28.94
CA SER A 364 2.90 0.03 29.42
C SER A 364 3.52 0.81 28.27
N ALA A 365 4.31 1.85 28.57
CA ALA A 365 5.05 2.60 27.56
C ALA A 365 5.90 1.66 26.67
N GLY A 366 5.80 1.82 25.35
CA GLY A 366 6.45 0.99 24.34
C GLY A 366 5.86 -0.41 24.16
N GLY A 367 4.79 -0.75 24.89
CA GLY A 367 3.99 -1.95 24.60
C GLY A 367 3.07 -1.71 23.41
N ILE A 368 2.81 -2.77 22.65
CA ILE A 368 2.14 -2.71 21.36
C ILE A 368 0.89 -3.60 21.37
N VAL A 369 -0.25 -3.03 20.96
CA VAL A 369 -1.50 -3.77 20.75
C VAL A 369 -2.01 -3.52 19.33
N ASP A 370 -2.07 -4.58 18.52
CA ASP A 370 -2.61 -4.58 17.16
C ASP A 370 -4.02 -5.16 17.20
N SER A 371 -5.03 -4.33 16.94
CA SER A 371 -6.43 -4.72 16.97
C SER A 371 -6.95 -5.29 18.31
N ALA A 372 -8.07 -4.75 18.80
CA ALA A 372 -8.74 -5.32 19.97
C ALA A 372 -10.25 -5.11 19.95
N THR A 373 -10.97 -6.07 20.52
CA THR A 373 -12.41 -5.94 20.78
C THR A 373 -12.65 -5.80 22.26
N VAL A 374 -13.10 -4.61 22.69
CA VAL A 374 -13.53 -4.36 24.05
C VAL A 374 -15.04 -4.53 24.10
N VAL A 375 -15.50 -5.57 24.82
CA VAL A 375 -16.92 -5.81 25.05
C VAL A 375 -17.35 -5.07 26.31
N THR A 376 -18.65 -4.84 26.49
CA THR A 376 -19.21 -4.15 27.67
C THR A 376 -18.68 -4.73 28.99
N GLY A 377 -18.14 -3.84 29.84
CA GLY A 377 -17.49 -4.18 31.11
C GLY A 377 -16.02 -4.60 30.99
N GLY A 378 -15.47 -4.71 29.78
CA GLY A 378 -14.04 -4.88 29.51
C GLY A 378 -13.29 -3.55 29.53
N VAL A 379 -12.01 -3.59 29.88
CA VAL A 379 -11.18 -2.38 30.05
C VAL A 379 -9.80 -2.54 29.41
N ILE A 380 -9.39 -1.55 28.62
CA ILE A 380 -8.00 -1.32 28.21
C ILE A 380 -7.46 -0.09 28.95
N LEU A 381 -6.31 -0.21 29.59
CA LEU A 381 -5.56 0.92 30.16
C LEU A 381 -4.19 0.99 29.53
N ALA A 382 -3.96 2.04 28.75
CA ALA A 382 -2.75 2.28 27.99
C ALA A 382 -2.00 3.50 28.54
N SER A 383 -0.69 3.38 28.71
CA SER A 383 0.17 4.50 29.09
C SER A 383 0.31 5.50 27.92
N PRO A 384 0.67 6.77 28.13
CA PRO A 384 0.77 7.77 27.06
C PRO A 384 1.75 7.47 25.91
N LYS A 385 2.62 6.46 26.05
CA LYS A 385 3.56 5.99 25.02
C LYS A 385 3.30 4.53 24.62
N ALA A 386 2.15 3.99 24.98
CA ALA A 386 1.69 2.69 24.50
C ALA A 386 1.09 2.86 23.10
N GLU A 387 1.37 1.92 22.20
CA GLU A 387 0.92 1.97 20.81
C GLU A 387 -0.33 1.10 20.65
N LEU A 388 -1.41 1.71 20.20
CA LEU A 388 -2.67 1.06 19.83
C LEU A 388 -2.81 1.18 18.31
N ARG A 389 -2.56 0.09 17.59
CA ARG A 389 -2.46 0.09 16.12
C ARG A 389 -3.60 -0.69 15.49
N GLU A 390 -3.89 -0.39 14.23
CA GLU A 390 -4.98 -1.02 13.46
C GLU A 390 -6.38 -0.74 14.04
N ASP A 391 -7.32 -1.70 13.98
CA ASP A 391 -8.74 -1.46 14.22
C ASP A 391 -9.20 -1.87 15.64
N PHE A 392 -9.83 -0.93 16.34
CA PHE A 392 -10.42 -1.13 17.67
C PHE A 392 -11.94 -1.04 17.65
N ALA A 393 -12.60 -2.08 18.18
CA ALA A 393 -14.04 -2.10 18.42
C ALA A 393 -14.33 -1.89 19.91
N ASN A 394 -14.77 -0.69 20.29
CA ASN A 394 -14.93 -0.30 21.69
C ASN A 394 -16.41 -0.27 22.13
N ASN A 395 -16.85 -1.32 22.83
CA ASN A 395 -18.14 -1.42 23.53
C ASN A 395 -17.98 -1.30 25.06
N GLY A 396 -16.78 -0.95 25.55
CA GLY A 396 -16.43 -0.87 26.97
C GLY A 396 -15.66 0.40 27.30
N MET A 397 -14.50 0.27 27.93
CA MET A 397 -13.66 1.43 28.29
C MET A 397 -12.23 1.26 27.76
N ILE A 398 -11.75 2.25 27.02
CA ILE A 398 -10.34 2.43 26.68
C ILE A 398 -9.86 3.73 27.34
N SER A 399 -8.64 3.74 27.87
CA SER A 399 -8.04 4.95 28.41
C SER A 399 -6.55 5.04 28.10
N GLY A 400 -6.12 6.19 27.59
CA GLY A 400 -4.74 6.51 27.25
C GLY A 400 -4.26 5.86 25.95
N GLY A 401 -2.95 5.93 25.72
CA GLY A 401 -2.31 5.37 24.52
C GLY A 401 -2.24 6.34 23.34
N ILE A 402 -1.44 5.91 22.36
CA ILE A 402 -1.30 6.53 21.05
C ILE A 402 -2.05 5.64 20.06
N LEU A 403 -3.19 6.11 19.56
CA LEU A 403 -3.95 5.45 18.51
C LEU A 403 -3.33 5.76 17.14
N MET A 404 -2.94 4.70 16.43
CA MET A 404 -2.38 4.68 15.08
C MET A 404 -3.19 3.69 14.22
N GLY A 405 -4.46 4.02 14.01
CA GLY A 405 -5.44 3.18 13.35
C GLY A 405 -6.85 3.70 13.58
N ASN A 406 -7.86 2.84 13.46
CA ASN A 406 -9.26 3.25 13.54
C ASN A 406 -9.91 2.77 14.83
N GLU A 407 -10.78 3.58 15.41
CA GLU A 407 -11.63 3.17 16.53
C GLU A 407 -13.09 3.52 16.27
N LYS A 408 -13.97 2.56 16.59
CA LYS A 408 -15.41 2.82 16.73
C LYS A 408 -15.81 2.75 18.20
N ILE A 409 -16.32 3.87 18.72
CA ILE A 409 -16.85 3.97 20.09
C ILE A 409 -18.37 3.75 20.05
N TYR A 410 -18.82 2.60 20.52
CA TYR A 410 -20.22 2.18 20.50
C TYR A 410 -21.03 2.73 21.68
N SER A 411 -22.35 2.50 21.65
CA SER A 411 -23.27 2.96 22.70
C SER A 411 -22.88 2.47 24.10
N GLY A 412 -22.77 3.41 25.05
CA GLY A 412 -22.37 3.12 26.43
C GLY A 412 -20.87 2.93 26.63
N ALA A 413 -20.08 3.01 25.56
CA ALA A 413 -18.63 2.89 25.59
C ALA A 413 -17.94 4.26 25.69
N GLN A 414 -16.68 4.24 26.13
CA GLN A 414 -15.87 5.43 26.29
C GLN A 414 -14.42 5.21 25.87
N HIS A 415 -13.82 6.21 25.22
CA HIS A 415 -12.36 6.37 25.17
C HIS A 415 -11.97 7.67 25.87
N LYS A 416 -11.02 7.56 26.82
CA LYS A 416 -10.52 8.65 27.63
C LYS A 416 -9.02 8.94 27.45
N ASP A 417 -8.66 10.22 27.33
CA ASP A 417 -7.28 10.74 27.35
C ASP A 417 -6.38 10.17 26.22
N VAL A 418 -6.93 10.05 25.00
CA VAL A 418 -6.24 9.46 23.84
C VAL A 418 -5.42 10.48 23.04
N TYR A 419 -4.25 10.05 22.55
CA TYR A 419 -3.54 10.75 21.47
C TYR A 419 -3.76 10.00 20.16
N VAL A 420 -4.25 10.67 19.13
CA VAL A 420 -4.50 10.09 17.80
C VAL A 420 -3.54 10.71 16.81
N SER A 421 -2.85 9.88 16.04
CA SER A 421 -1.87 10.33 15.06
C SER A 421 -2.03 9.50 13.80
N GLY A 422 -2.23 10.14 12.63
CA GLY A 422 -2.30 9.46 11.32
C GLY A 422 -1.00 8.82 10.81
N ALA A 423 -0.09 8.47 11.74
CA ALA A 423 1.25 7.91 11.57
C ALA A 423 2.23 8.73 10.70
N PHE A 424 3.36 9.12 11.32
CA PHE A 424 4.64 9.35 10.64
C PHE A 424 5.74 8.56 11.39
N ASN A 425 6.65 7.92 10.62
CA ASN A 425 7.74 6.96 10.93
C ASN A 425 7.38 5.45 10.95
N GLY A 426 8.09 4.55 10.24
CA GLY A 426 9.29 4.70 9.42
C GLY A 426 9.61 3.43 8.59
N ASP A 427 10.46 3.64 7.58
CA ASP A 427 10.89 2.73 6.48
C ASP A 427 10.07 2.83 5.17
N ARG A 428 10.48 3.77 4.30
CA ARG A 428 9.94 3.99 2.94
C ARG A 428 10.23 2.83 1.95
N ARG A 429 10.70 1.66 2.40
CA ARG A 429 11.08 0.53 1.51
C ARG A 429 10.13 -0.67 1.55
N SER A 430 9.10 -0.65 2.38
CA SER A 430 8.13 -1.75 2.46
C SER A 430 6.73 -1.16 2.45
N GLY A 431 6.11 -1.06 1.28
CA GLY A 431 4.81 -0.41 1.05
C GLY A 431 3.64 -0.98 1.85
N TYR A 432 3.57 -0.63 3.14
CA TYR A 432 2.47 -0.93 4.04
C TYR A 432 1.78 0.37 4.47
N LEU A 433 0.61 0.60 3.86
CA LEU A 433 -0.56 1.40 4.27
C LEU A 433 -0.32 2.65 5.15
N GLU A 434 -0.54 3.83 4.57
CA GLU A 434 -0.79 5.08 5.30
C GLU A 434 -2.11 4.95 6.08
N TYR A 435 -2.04 4.78 7.40
CA TYR A 435 -3.23 4.78 8.25
C TYR A 435 -3.59 6.21 8.65
N LYS A 436 -4.43 6.90 7.87
CA LYS A 436 -5.23 8.00 8.42
C LYS A 436 -5.98 7.45 9.62
N SER A 437 -5.60 7.90 10.81
CA SER A 437 -6.17 7.39 12.05
C SER A 437 -7.48 8.11 12.33
N GLU A 438 -8.56 7.35 12.49
CA GLU A 438 -9.90 7.89 12.70
C GLU A 438 -10.52 7.39 14.01
N ILE A 439 -11.11 8.30 14.78
CA ILE A 439 -12.09 7.92 15.81
C ILE A 439 -13.48 8.28 15.32
N THR A 440 -14.33 7.26 15.19
CA THR A 440 -15.77 7.42 14.98
C THR A 440 -16.53 7.21 16.29
N VAL A 441 -17.17 8.27 16.78
CA VAL A 441 -18.06 8.24 17.94
C VAL A 441 -19.49 8.00 17.46
N LEU A 442 -20.01 6.79 17.72
CA LEU A 442 -21.36 6.39 17.34
C LEU A 442 -22.40 6.89 18.36
N ARG A 443 -23.68 6.71 18.05
CA ARG A 443 -24.79 7.06 18.93
C ARG A 443 -24.64 6.40 20.31
N GLY A 444 -24.68 7.23 21.36
CA GLY A 444 -24.53 6.79 22.75
C GLY A 444 -23.08 6.52 23.18
N GLY A 445 -22.10 6.62 22.27
CA GLY A 445 -20.68 6.56 22.58
C GLY A 445 -20.15 7.90 23.10
N ASN A 446 -19.03 7.84 23.82
CA ASN A 446 -18.41 9.02 24.43
C ASN A 446 -16.90 9.10 24.20
N LEU A 447 -16.44 10.27 23.74
CA LEU A 447 -15.03 10.64 23.74
C LEU A 447 -14.76 11.66 24.86
N PHE A 448 -13.78 11.36 25.72
CA PHE A 448 -13.44 12.22 26.85
C PHE A 448 -11.95 12.58 26.82
N ASN A 449 -11.64 13.82 26.46
CA ASN A 449 -10.28 14.29 26.23
C ASN A 449 -9.53 13.52 25.13
N ALA A 450 -9.24 14.21 24.04
CA ALA A 450 -8.48 13.62 22.95
C ALA A 450 -7.62 14.68 22.26
N THR A 451 -6.48 14.26 21.72
CA THR A 451 -5.65 15.10 20.85
C THR A 451 -5.52 14.41 19.51
N PHE A 452 -5.98 15.06 18.45
CA PHE A 452 -5.82 14.61 17.07
C PHE A 452 -4.69 15.41 16.43
N ASP A 453 -3.75 14.67 15.82
CA ASP A 453 -2.53 15.17 15.20
C ASP A 453 -2.28 14.49 13.84
N ASN A 454 -1.37 15.05 13.04
CA ASN A 454 -0.87 14.44 11.78
C ASN A 454 -1.99 13.89 10.90
N GLU A 455 -2.86 14.77 10.39
CA GLU A 455 -3.98 14.42 9.48
C GLU A 455 -5.01 13.41 10.02
N SER A 456 -5.01 13.13 11.32
CA SER A 456 -6.04 12.27 11.93
C SER A 456 -7.44 12.90 11.91
N VAL A 457 -8.45 12.05 11.97
CA VAL A 457 -9.85 12.41 11.73
C VAL A 457 -10.72 12.09 12.95
N LEU A 458 -11.54 13.07 13.35
CA LEU A 458 -12.62 12.87 14.31
C LEU A 458 -13.98 12.86 13.60
N THR A 459 -14.77 11.80 13.77
CA THR A 459 -16.15 11.75 13.30
C THR A 459 -17.10 11.52 14.47
N VAL A 460 -17.94 12.52 14.81
CA VAL A 460 -19.00 12.37 15.82
C VAL A 460 -20.36 12.30 15.14
N GLN A 461 -20.92 11.10 15.08
CA GLN A 461 -22.22 10.87 14.49
C GLN A 461 -23.36 11.41 15.37
N ASN A 462 -24.57 11.47 14.81
CA ASN A 462 -25.74 11.95 15.52
C ASN A 462 -26.02 11.12 16.80
N GLY A 463 -26.02 11.82 17.95
CA GLY A 463 -26.19 11.23 19.27
C GLY A 463 -24.93 10.60 19.87
N GLY A 464 -23.77 10.70 19.20
CA GLY A 464 -22.46 10.55 19.83
C GLY A 464 -22.11 11.81 20.64
N SER A 465 -21.19 11.68 21.60
CA SER A 465 -20.89 12.75 22.54
C SER A 465 -19.40 12.96 22.80
N ILE A 466 -19.03 14.22 23.01
CA ILE A 466 -17.76 14.67 23.55
C ILE A 466 -18.06 15.21 24.96
N SER A 467 -17.40 14.69 25.99
CA SER A 467 -17.60 15.15 27.37
C SER A 467 -16.40 15.88 27.96
N GLY A 468 -15.30 16.01 27.21
CA GLY A 468 -14.10 16.75 27.60
C GLY A 468 -13.64 17.71 26.51
N THR A 469 -12.33 17.88 26.41
CA THR A 469 -11.70 18.74 25.39
C THR A 469 -11.07 17.91 24.29
N VAL A 470 -11.43 18.19 23.04
CA VAL A 470 -10.74 17.65 21.87
C VAL A 470 -9.81 18.73 21.33
N VAL A 471 -8.55 18.40 21.11
CA VAL A 471 -7.56 19.28 20.47
C VAL A 471 -7.36 18.81 19.03
N LEU A 472 -7.50 19.70 18.05
CA LEU A 472 -7.15 19.46 16.64
C LEU A 472 -5.91 20.29 16.28
N LYS A 473 -4.87 19.64 15.75
CA LYS A 473 -3.61 20.28 15.32
C LYS A 473 -2.94 19.53 14.15
N ASN A 474 -1.97 20.16 13.49
CA ASN A 474 -1.14 19.61 12.41
C ASN A 474 -1.95 18.83 11.33
N GLY A 475 -2.87 19.51 10.66
CA GLY A 475 -3.68 18.94 9.58
C GLY A 475 -4.85 18.05 10.04
N ALA A 476 -5.04 17.83 11.34
CA ALA A 476 -6.19 17.09 11.84
C ALA A 476 -7.53 17.75 11.47
N SER A 477 -8.54 16.91 11.21
CA SER A 477 -9.87 17.35 10.80
C SER A 477 -10.97 16.72 11.66
N GLY A 478 -12.17 17.29 11.64
CA GLY A 478 -13.29 16.75 12.39
C GLY A 478 -14.66 17.07 11.81
N VAL A 479 -15.58 16.12 11.90
CA VAL A 479 -17.01 16.30 11.58
C VAL A 479 -17.83 16.06 12.84
N ILE A 480 -18.60 17.07 13.25
CA ILE A 480 -19.47 16.97 14.45
C ILE A 480 -20.92 17.30 14.13
N GLY A 481 -21.84 16.67 14.86
CA GLY A 481 -23.24 17.08 14.91
C GLY A 481 -23.48 18.26 15.87
N PRO A 482 -24.66 18.90 15.83
CA PRO A 482 -24.96 20.08 16.63
C PRO A 482 -25.05 19.78 18.13
N THR A 483 -25.25 18.52 18.52
CA THR A 483 -25.41 18.10 19.90
C THR A 483 -24.21 17.31 20.45
N ALA A 484 -23.06 17.34 19.77
CA ALA A 484 -21.89 16.58 20.19
C ALA A 484 -21.41 16.96 21.61
N GLY A 485 -21.59 18.22 22.04
CA GLY A 485 -21.18 18.67 23.37
C GLY A 485 -19.66 18.87 23.48
N GLY A 486 -19.15 19.05 24.70
CA GLY A 486 -17.72 19.22 24.97
C GLY A 486 -17.12 20.52 24.43
N THR A 487 -15.78 20.55 24.41
CA THR A 487 -15.01 21.67 23.84
C THR A 487 -14.11 21.15 22.72
N ILE A 488 -13.98 21.91 21.64
CA ILE A 488 -12.94 21.72 20.63
C ILE A 488 -11.98 22.90 20.70
N ASP A 489 -10.74 22.60 21.05
CA ASP A 489 -9.62 23.54 20.95
C ASP A 489 -9.00 23.46 19.56
N TYR A 490 -8.97 24.60 18.89
CA TYR A 490 -8.60 24.76 17.49
C TYR A 490 -7.32 25.61 17.37
N TYR A 491 -6.16 24.98 17.12
CA TYR A 491 -4.85 25.65 17.13
C TYR A 491 -4.22 25.76 15.72
N GLY A 492 -4.04 26.97 15.20
CA GLY A 492 -3.06 27.26 14.13
C GLY A 492 -3.58 27.41 12.70
N ASP A 493 -2.69 27.93 11.87
CA ASP A 493 -2.74 28.26 10.44
C ASP A 493 -2.65 27.05 9.49
N GLY A 494 -2.42 25.83 10.03
CA GLY A 494 -2.35 24.57 9.28
C GLY A 494 -3.56 23.63 9.44
N ASN A 495 -4.65 24.07 10.08
CA ASN A 495 -5.86 23.26 10.25
C ASN A 495 -6.83 23.46 9.07
N THR A 496 -7.30 22.37 8.45
CA THR A 496 -8.04 22.45 7.17
C THR A 496 -9.51 22.01 7.21
N GLY A 497 -10.07 21.52 8.32
CA GLY A 497 -11.49 21.11 8.26
C GLY A 497 -12.19 20.71 9.56
N LEU A 498 -12.67 21.66 10.36
CA LEU A 498 -13.76 21.38 11.31
C LEU A 498 -15.10 21.65 10.63
N THR A 499 -15.89 20.61 10.40
CA THR A 499 -17.22 20.72 9.80
C THR A 499 -18.31 20.42 10.82
N VAL A 500 -19.25 21.34 10.97
CA VAL A 500 -20.48 21.14 11.75
C VAL A 500 -21.61 20.75 10.80
N SER A 501 -22.12 19.54 10.98
CA SER A 501 -23.25 19.00 10.21
C SER A 501 -24.59 19.27 10.89
N GLY A 502 -25.68 19.18 10.13
CA GLY A 502 -27.04 19.18 10.70
C GLY A 502 -27.63 20.54 11.12
N LEU A 503 -26.92 21.65 10.89
CA LEU A 503 -27.41 23.00 11.24
C LEU A 503 -28.14 23.74 10.11
N ALA A 504 -28.18 23.22 8.88
CA ALA A 504 -28.91 23.86 7.76
C ALA A 504 -30.43 24.03 8.00
N SER A 505 -30.99 23.24 8.93
CA SER A 505 -32.37 23.36 9.40
C SER A 505 -32.56 24.34 10.56
N GLY A 506 -31.51 25.03 10.98
CA GLY A 506 -31.46 25.83 12.21
C GLY A 506 -31.12 24.98 13.44
N GLY A 507 -30.75 25.64 14.53
CA GLY A 507 -30.41 24.99 15.80
C GLY A 507 -29.30 25.68 16.58
N VAL A 508 -28.89 25.04 17.68
CA VAL A 508 -27.79 25.50 18.52
C VAL A 508 -26.71 24.43 18.52
N LEU A 509 -25.48 24.82 18.18
CA LEU A 509 -24.31 23.98 18.42
C LEU A 509 -24.01 23.96 19.91
N THR A 510 -24.09 22.79 20.56
CA THR A 510 -23.79 22.64 21.99
C THR A 510 -22.30 22.58 22.27
N THR A 511 -21.50 22.12 21.32
CA THR A 511 -20.03 22.10 21.41
C THR A 511 -19.49 23.52 21.49
N VAL A 512 -18.58 23.75 22.43
CA VAL A 512 -17.86 25.01 22.57
C VAL A 512 -16.62 24.99 21.67
N ILE A 513 -16.46 25.98 20.81
CA ILE A 513 -15.28 26.12 19.96
C ILE A 513 -14.35 27.18 20.56
N ASN A 514 -13.11 26.79 20.80
CA ASN A 514 -12.06 27.68 21.30
C ASN A 514 -11.01 27.88 20.19
N ALA A 515 -11.04 29.04 19.53
CA ALA A 515 -10.30 29.31 18.30
C ALA A 515 -9.37 30.55 18.35
N PHE A 516 -9.26 31.25 19.49
CA PHE A 516 -8.49 32.51 19.57
C PHE A 516 -7.41 32.51 20.68
N PRO A 517 -6.35 31.70 20.59
CA PRO A 517 -5.38 31.55 21.68
C PRO A 517 -4.28 32.64 21.77
N SER A 518 -4.05 33.49 20.76
CA SER A 518 -3.00 34.54 20.83
C SER A 518 -3.26 35.77 19.95
N LYS A 519 -2.53 36.87 20.19
CA LYS A 519 -2.74 38.30 19.83
C LYS A 519 -3.03 38.68 18.35
N SER A 520 -3.28 37.73 17.46
CA SER A 520 -3.73 37.95 16.09
C SER A 520 -5.24 37.69 16.00
N LYS A 521 -5.99 38.60 15.36
CA LYS A 521 -7.45 38.69 15.50
C LYS A 521 -8.27 37.73 14.63
N ASN A 522 -7.69 36.84 13.81
CA ASN A 522 -8.45 36.05 12.83
C ASN A 522 -7.95 34.59 12.67
N TYR A 523 -8.51 33.63 13.42
CA TYR A 523 -8.13 32.20 13.33
C TYR A 523 -9.33 31.24 13.24
N LEU A 524 -10.15 31.35 12.20
CA LEU A 524 -11.19 30.35 11.85
C LEU A 524 -11.06 29.88 10.41
N ASN A 525 -9.83 29.75 9.90
CA ASN A 525 -9.59 29.11 8.61
C ASN A 525 -10.00 27.63 8.72
N GLY A 526 -10.73 27.07 7.76
CA GLY A 526 -11.12 25.65 7.78
C GLY A 526 -12.34 25.29 8.65
N PHE A 527 -13.07 26.25 9.24
CA PHE A 527 -14.36 26.00 9.90
C PHE A 527 -15.53 26.07 8.91
N ASN A 528 -16.35 25.03 8.85
CA ASN A 528 -17.48 24.92 7.92
C ASN A 528 -18.79 24.52 8.61
N ILE A 529 -19.92 25.01 8.10
CA ILE A 529 -21.26 24.54 8.46
C ILE A 529 -21.84 23.85 7.23
N ALA A 530 -21.93 22.53 7.27
CA ALA A 530 -22.39 21.76 6.12
C ALA A 530 -23.81 22.17 5.70
N GLY A 531 -23.96 22.54 4.42
CA GLY A 531 -25.24 22.93 3.83
C GLY A 531 -25.69 24.36 4.12
N VAL A 532 -24.82 25.24 4.66
CA VAL A 532 -25.11 26.67 4.86
C VAL A 532 -24.07 27.50 4.13
N LYS A 533 -24.49 28.21 3.08
CA LYS A 533 -23.62 29.13 2.33
C LYS A 533 -23.65 30.52 2.96
N SER A 534 -22.59 31.32 2.78
CA SER A 534 -22.57 32.72 3.22
C SER A 534 -23.75 33.53 2.64
N SER A 535 -24.15 33.21 1.40
CA SER A 535 -25.32 33.80 0.74
C SER A 535 -26.66 33.47 1.41
N ASP A 536 -26.74 32.43 2.24
CA ASP A 536 -27.97 32.02 2.92
C ASP A 536 -28.20 32.83 4.20
N ILE A 537 -27.20 33.57 4.68
CA ILE A 537 -27.25 34.37 5.90
C ILE A 537 -27.87 35.74 5.57
N ARG A 538 -28.97 36.07 6.25
CA ARG A 538 -29.65 37.37 6.17
C ARG A 538 -29.02 38.39 7.10
N SER A 539 -28.69 37.99 8.33
CA SER A 539 -28.09 38.86 9.33
C SER A 539 -27.36 38.06 10.40
N LEU A 540 -26.50 38.75 11.13
CA LEU A 540 -25.63 38.25 12.19
C LEU A 540 -25.94 39.02 13.48
N SER A 541 -25.93 38.36 14.63
CA SER A 541 -25.97 39.01 15.94
C SER A 541 -25.11 38.26 16.96
N TYR A 542 -24.78 38.90 18.08
CA TYR A 542 -24.00 38.33 19.16
C TYR A 542 -24.82 38.27 20.44
N PRO A 543 -25.55 37.16 20.71
CA PRO A 543 -26.37 37.04 21.91
C PRO A 543 -25.57 37.20 23.21
N THR A 544 -24.32 36.73 23.22
CA THR A 544 -23.36 36.87 24.32
C THR A 544 -21.97 37.20 23.77
N THR A 545 -20.96 37.32 24.64
CA THR A 545 -19.55 37.48 24.23
C THR A 545 -19.03 36.27 23.45
N ASP A 546 -19.55 35.08 23.76
CA ASP A 546 -19.06 33.78 23.26
C ASP A 546 -20.07 33.10 22.32
N GLN A 547 -21.07 33.84 21.85
CA GLN A 547 -22.07 33.32 20.93
C GLN A 547 -22.23 34.21 19.72
N VAL A 548 -22.36 33.55 18.57
CA VAL A 548 -22.76 34.17 17.33
C VAL A 548 -24.04 33.51 16.83
N ARG A 549 -25.01 34.33 16.45
CA ARG A 549 -26.29 33.89 15.88
C ARG A 549 -26.41 34.35 14.44
N LEU A 550 -26.62 33.39 13.56
CA LEU A 550 -26.86 33.59 12.13
C LEU A 550 -28.37 33.45 11.86
N GLN A 551 -28.98 34.54 11.40
CA GLN A 551 -30.33 34.51 10.86
C GLN A 551 -30.23 34.15 9.38
N LEU A 552 -30.88 33.07 8.96
CA LEU A 552 -30.92 32.67 7.55
C LEU A 552 -32.05 33.37 6.81
N LYS A 553 -31.89 33.53 5.49
CA LYS A 553 -32.93 34.04 4.56
C LYS A 553 -34.20 33.18 4.56
N SER A 554 -34.07 31.90 4.92
CA SER A 554 -35.19 30.97 5.13
C SER A 554 -36.02 31.28 6.38
N GLY A 555 -35.61 32.22 7.24
CA GLY A 555 -36.26 32.52 8.53
C GLY A 555 -35.77 31.64 9.69
N ARG A 556 -34.90 30.67 9.43
CA ARG A 556 -34.29 29.80 10.45
C ARG A 556 -33.13 30.50 11.15
N GLU A 557 -32.82 30.07 12.36
CA GLU A 557 -31.72 30.62 13.17
C GLU A 557 -30.69 29.52 13.50
N ILE A 558 -29.40 29.86 13.39
CA ILE A 558 -28.28 29.03 13.85
C ILE A 558 -27.55 29.79 14.95
N THR A 559 -27.28 29.16 16.09
CA THR A 559 -26.41 29.72 17.15
C THR A 559 -25.18 28.85 17.32
N LEU A 560 -24.00 29.46 17.29
CA LEU A 560 -22.71 28.80 17.53
C LEU A 560 -22.11 29.31 18.84
N ASN A 561 -21.52 28.40 19.62
CA ASN A 561 -20.76 28.72 20.83
C ASN A 561 -19.27 28.83 20.46
N ILE A 562 -18.77 30.04 20.28
CA ILE A 562 -17.37 30.31 19.92
C ILE A 562 -16.81 31.31 20.93
N VAL A 563 -15.82 30.89 21.71
CA VAL A 563 -15.23 31.68 22.79
C VAL A 563 -14.68 33.01 22.23
N GLY A 564 -15.06 34.13 22.83
CA GLY A 564 -14.56 35.47 22.49
C GLY A 564 -15.02 36.06 21.16
N VAL A 565 -15.96 35.41 20.44
CA VAL A 565 -16.32 35.76 19.06
C VAL A 565 -16.83 37.19 18.87
N LYS A 566 -17.53 37.76 19.87
CA LYS A 566 -17.99 39.16 19.83
C LYS A 566 -16.82 40.16 19.85
N ASN A 567 -15.77 39.85 20.60
CA ASN A 567 -14.61 40.73 20.78
C ASN A 567 -13.64 40.64 19.60
N ALA A 568 -13.59 39.51 18.91
CA ALA A 568 -12.83 39.35 17.67
C ALA A 568 -13.36 40.32 16.58
N GLY A 569 -14.69 40.51 16.50
CA GLY A 569 -15.34 41.46 15.61
C GLY A 569 -15.40 40.96 14.16
N TYR A 570 -16.61 40.82 13.61
CA TYR A 570 -16.82 40.45 12.20
C TYR A 570 -17.59 41.59 11.50
N PRO A 571 -17.02 42.25 10.47
CA PRO A 571 -17.73 43.32 9.75
C PRO A 571 -18.74 42.78 8.72
N TRP A 572 -19.79 43.57 8.46
CA TRP A 572 -20.89 43.33 7.49
C TRP A 572 -20.99 44.55 6.54
N PRO A 573 -21.30 44.45 5.22
CA PRO A 573 -22.14 43.44 4.51
C PRO A 573 -21.41 42.41 3.62
N PRO A 574 -22.04 41.26 3.26
CA PRO A 574 -21.40 40.13 2.58
C PRO A 574 -21.56 40.24 1.07
N THR A 575 -20.66 40.98 0.40
CA THR A 575 -20.46 40.86 -1.06
C THR A 575 -19.23 40.04 -1.41
N GLN A 576 -18.64 39.35 -0.44
CA GLN A 576 -17.70 38.28 -0.69
C GLN A 576 -18.18 37.07 0.12
N THR A 577 -18.03 35.88 -0.46
CA THR A 577 -17.92 34.63 0.28
C THR A 577 -17.09 34.87 1.54
N LEU A 578 -17.33 34.14 2.62
CA LEU A 578 -16.44 34.14 3.78
C LEU A 578 -15.04 33.63 3.35
N ASN A 579 -14.26 34.49 2.71
CA ASN A 579 -12.89 34.33 2.30
C ASN A 579 -12.13 35.32 3.16
N LEU A 580 -11.53 34.84 4.26
CA LEU A 580 -10.54 35.62 5.01
C LEU A 580 -9.22 35.66 4.23
N ARG A 581 -9.25 36.17 3.00
CA ARG A 581 -8.06 36.36 2.16
C ARG A 581 -7.72 37.81 1.84
N ASP A 582 -8.64 38.75 2.06
CA ASP A 582 -8.38 40.14 1.66
C ASP A 582 -8.27 41.07 2.88
N GLY A 583 -7.05 41.56 3.10
CA GLY A 583 -6.79 42.58 4.12
C GLY A 583 -5.33 42.80 4.51
N PHE A 584 -4.40 42.87 3.56
CA PHE A 584 -3.18 43.67 3.70
C PHE A 584 -2.64 44.02 2.29
N GLU A 585 -3.16 45.11 1.73
CA GLU A 585 -2.46 45.85 0.68
C GLU A 585 -1.32 46.63 1.37
N ASP A 586 -0.08 46.36 0.97
CA ASP A 586 0.91 47.35 0.50
C ASP A 586 2.34 46.78 0.64
N PHE A 587 2.73 45.96 -0.34
CA PHE A 587 4.11 45.79 -0.78
C PHE A 587 4.07 45.47 -2.28
N ASP A 588 3.93 46.52 -3.07
CA ASP A 588 4.27 46.51 -4.49
C ASP A 588 5.75 46.11 -4.67
N ASN A 589 5.99 45.16 -5.59
CA ASN A 589 7.27 44.69 -6.14
C ASN A 589 8.02 43.58 -5.39
N ILE A 590 7.46 42.35 -5.40
CA ILE A 590 8.25 41.15 -5.70
C ILE A 590 7.46 40.31 -6.71
N GLU A 591 7.99 40.24 -7.93
CA GLU A 591 7.56 39.30 -8.96
C GLU A 591 7.67 37.86 -8.44
N SER A 592 6.55 37.14 -8.56
CA SER A 592 6.43 35.68 -8.69
C SER A 592 7.50 34.78 -8.03
N LEU A 593 7.13 34.12 -6.93
CA LEU A 593 7.70 32.82 -6.55
C LEU A 593 6.71 31.99 -5.70
N ASP A 594 5.43 32.02 -6.06
CA ASP A 594 4.50 30.90 -5.81
C ASP A 594 4.31 30.16 -7.13
N ALA A 595 5.21 29.20 -7.38
CA ALA A 595 5.14 28.27 -8.49
C ALA A 595 4.77 26.87 -7.97
N ARG A 596 3.63 26.76 -7.32
CA ARG A 596 2.80 25.54 -7.36
C ARG A 596 1.41 25.89 -7.86
N GLU A 597 1.37 26.68 -8.93
CA GLU A 597 0.18 26.69 -9.78
C GLU A 597 -0.14 25.23 -10.12
N ASN A 598 -1.29 24.77 -9.66
CA ASN A 598 -1.89 23.51 -10.06
C ASN A 598 -1.89 23.43 -11.59
N ILE A 599 -0.89 22.76 -12.18
CA ILE A 599 -0.89 22.40 -13.59
C ILE A 599 -1.96 21.33 -13.72
N ALA A 600 -3.18 21.79 -13.98
CA ALA A 600 -4.31 20.91 -14.13
C ALA A 600 -4.06 19.96 -15.31
N ALA A 601 -4.16 18.65 -15.08
CA ALA A 601 -4.26 17.65 -16.13
C ALA A 601 -5.42 18.02 -17.06
N CYS A 602 -5.22 18.28 -18.35
CA CYS A 602 -6.24 18.77 -19.27
C CYS A 602 -5.89 18.46 -20.74
N PHE A 603 -6.92 18.40 -21.58
CA PHE A 603 -6.80 18.34 -23.04
C PHE A 603 -6.63 19.75 -23.62
N VAL A 604 -5.71 19.94 -24.56
CA VAL A 604 -5.66 21.19 -25.33
C VAL A 604 -6.71 21.16 -26.44
N LYS A 605 -7.25 22.34 -26.77
CA LYS A 605 -8.23 22.55 -27.86
C LYS A 605 -7.87 21.75 -29.12
N GLY A 606 -8.85 21.06 -29.69
CA GLY A 606 -8.70 20.25 -30.91
C GLY A 606 -8.59 18.73 -30.65
N SER A 607 -8.27 18.31 -29.43
CA SER A 607 -8.25 16.89 -29.03
C SER A 607 -9.60 16.21 -29.31
N LYS A 608 -9.61 15.06 -29.97
CA LYS A 608 -10.82 14.32 -30.39
C LYS A 608 -11.19 13.26 -29.37
N ILE A 609 -12.29 13.47 -28.67
CA ILE A 609 -12.84 12.50 -27.72
C ILE A 609 -13.77 11.54 -28.46
N ARG A 610 -13.64 10.23 -28.18
CA ARG A 610 -14.50 9.19 -28.75
C ARG A 610 -15.85 9.14 -28.03
N LEU A 611 -16.92 9.22 -28.80
CA LEU A 611 -18.31 9.04 -28.37
C LEU A 611 -18.87 7.74 -28.96
N GLY A 612 -19.99 7.26 -28.41
CA GLY A 612 -20.73 6.13 -29.00
C GLY A 612 -21.20 6.40 -30.45
N SER A 613 -21.37 7.67 -30.81
CA SER A 613 -21.86 8.15 -32.11
C SER A 613 -20.77 8.60 -33.10
N GLY A 614 -19.49 8.55 -32.72
CA GLY A 614 -18.39 9.07 -33.52
C GLY A 614 -17.34 9.78 -32.68
N GLU A 615 -16.78 10.88 -33.16
CA GLU A 615 -15.79 11.67 -32.42
C GLU A 615 -16.18 13.14 -32.39
N LYS A 616 -15.80 13.82 -31.31
CA LYS A 616 -16.07 15.24 -31.10
C LYS A 616 -14.82 15.91 -30.55
N ALA A 617 -14.56 17.15 -30.98
CA ALA A 617 -13.47 17.93 -30.40
C ALA A 617 -13.79 18.27 -28.94
N VAL A 618 -12.80 18.28 -28.05
CA VAL A 618 -13.01 18.47 -26.61
C VAL A 618 -13.72 19.80 -26.30
N GLU A 619 -13.43 20.87 -27.06
CA GLU A 619 -14.08 22.17 -26.93
C GLU A 619 -15.56 22.18 -27.35
N SER A 620 -16.04 21.10 -27.96
CA SER A 620 -17.43 20.91 -28.42
C SER A 620 -18.19 19.84 -27.64
N ILE A 621 -17.56 19.22 -26.63
CA ILE A 621 -18.23 18.28 -25.71
C ILE A 621 -19.19 19.07 -24.83
N GLU A 622 -20.40 18.54 -24.68
CA GLU A 622 -21.45 19.11 -23.85
C GLU A 622 -21.83 18.13 -22.72
N ILE A 623 -22.35 18.64 -21.61
CA ILE A 623 -22.91 17.81 -20.53
C ILE A 623 -24.02 16.92 -21.11
N GLY A 624 -23.94 15.62 -20.83
CA GLY A 624 -24.85 14.60 -21.36
C GLY A 624 -24.34 13.87 -22.60
N ASP A 625 -23.26 14.33 -23.25
CA ASP A 625 -22.62 13.56 -24.31
C ASP A 625 -22.13 12.20 -23.78
N GLU A 626 -22.36 11.14 -24.54
CA GLU A 626 -21.98 9.77 -24.17
C GLU A 626 -20.59 9.41 -24.70
N VAL A 627 -19.58 9.52 -23.83
CA VAL A 627 -18.17 9.23 -24.17
C VAL A 627 -17.86 7.74 -23.98
N VAL A 628 -17.00 7.20 -24.83
CA VAL A 628 -16.54 5.81 -24.72
C VAL A 628 -15.48 5.71 -23.63
N THR A 629 -15.69 4.75 -22.74
CA THR A 629 -14.82 4.48 -21.58
C THR A 629 -14.41 3.02 -21.55
N LEU A 630 -13.19 2.74 -21.07
CA LEU A 630 -12.72 1.38 -20.78
C LEU A 630 -13.02 1.03 -19.31
N CYS A 631 -13.60 -0.13 -19.07
CA CYS A 631 -13.74 -0.71 -17.73
C CYS A 631 -12.49 -1.55 -17.42
N PRO A 632 -11.62 -1.14 -16.48
CA PRO A 632 -10.34 -1.80 -16.25
C PRO A 632 -10.48 -3.22 -15.70
N GLU A 633 -11.53 -3.51 -14.92
CA GLU A 633 -11.75 -4.84 -14.32
C GLU A 633 -12.18 -5.87 -15.36
N THR A 634 -13.02 -5.48 -16.32
CA THR A 634 -13.57 -6.38 -17.35
C THR A 634 -12.84 -6.28 -18.69
N GLN A 635 -12.02 -5.25 -18.88
CA GLN A 635 -11.38 -4.89 -20.16
C GLN A 635 -12.41 -4.74 -21.31
N THR A 636 -13.61 -4.26 -20.99
CA THR A 636 -14.68 -3.98 -21.97
C THR A 636 -14.96 -2.50 -22.10
N TYR A 637 -15.41 -2.06 -23.28
CA TYR A 637 -15.82 -0.69 -23.53
C TYR A 637 -17.29 -0.48 -23.18
N ARG A 638 -17.61 0.69 -22.60
CA ARG A 638 -18.97 1.16 -22.34
C ARG A 638 -19.08 2.66 -22.63
N THR A 639 -20.29 3.15 -22.89
CA THR A 639 -20.55 4.60 -22.97
C THR A 639 -21.00 5.13 -21.60
N VAL A 640 -20.50 6.30 -21.22
CA VAL A 640 -20.84 6.98 -19.96
C VAL A 640 -21.15 8.44 -20.25
N PRO A 641 -22.21 9.03 -19.67
CA PRO A 641 -22.52 10.43 -19.86
C PRO A 641 -21.49 11.35 -19.17
N VAL A 642 -21.10 12.41 -19.87
CA VAL A 642 -20.34 13.53 -19.31
C VAL A 642 -21.23 14.30 -18.35
N ILE A 643 -20.76 14.53 -17.12
CA ILE A 643 -21.50 15.27 -16.09
C ILE A 643 -20.98 16.69 -15.90
N TRP A 644 -19.76 16.98 -16.38
CA TRP A 644 -19.16 18.30 -16.31
C TRP A 644 -18.08 18.49 -17.37
N VAL A 645 -17.94 19.74 -17.81
CA VAL A 645 -16.91 20.20 -18.73
C VAL A 645 -16.32 21.48 -18.15
N GLY A 646 -15.01 21.48 -17.91
CA GLY A 646 -14.25 22.63 -17.45
C GLY A 646 -13.41 23.23 -18.58
N ARG A 647 -13.28 24.55 -18.59
CA ARG A 647 -12.40 25.29 -19.50
C ARG A 647 -11.50 26.24 -18.72
N LYS A 648 -10.25 26.40 -19.15
CA LYS A 648 -9.38 27.49 -18.71
C LYS A 648 -8.36 27.84 -19.79
N ARG A 649 -7.75 29.02 -19.66
CA ARG A 649 -6.68 29.52 -20.52
C ARG A 649 -5.34 29.44 -19.77
N MET A 650 -4.29 28.98 -20.46
CA MET A 650 -2.91 28.97 -19.98
C MET A 650 -2.11 30.05 -20.71
N VAL A 651 -1.29 30.80 -19.98
CA VAL A 651 -0.24 31.67 -20.52
C VAL A 651 1.08 31.21 -19.93
N VAL A 652 2.04 30.89 -20.79
CA VAL A 652 3.32 30.31 -20.40
C VAL A 652 4.19 31.32 -19.65
N ASP A 653 4.79 30.88 -18.54
CA ASP A 653 5.86 31.57 -17.81
C ASP A 653 7.22 30.92 -18.13
N ALA A 654 7.89 31.43 -19.16
CA ALA A 654 9.17 30.90 -19.63
C ALA A 654 10.35 31.15 -18.65
N SER A 655 10.13 31.85 -17.52
CA SER A 655 11.15 32.01 -16.47
C SER A 655 11.29 30.76 -15.59
N ARG A 656 10.32 29.84 -15.64
CA ARG A 656 10.29 28.60 -14.87
C ARG A 656 10.84 27.41 -15.67
N PRO A 657 11.21 26.30 -15.00
CA PRO A 657 11.53 25.04 -15.68
C PRO A 657 10.38 24.58 -16.60
N GLU A 658 10.67 23.88 -17.69
CA GLU A 658 9.67 23.56 -18.72
C GLU A 658 8.42 22.83 -18.20
N ASP A 659 8.61 21.92 -17.24
CA ASP A 659 7.53 21.18 -16.60
C ASP A 659 6.67 22.05 -15.65
N GLN A 660 7.11 23.28 -15.38
CA GLN A 660 6.44 24.27 -14.52
C GLN A 660 6.07 25.57 -15.26
N ALA A 661 6.58 25.77 -16.48
CA ALA A 661 6.37 26.95 -17.30
C ALA A 661 4.97 27.00 -17.94
N GLY A 662 4.23 25.90 -17.90
CA GLY A 662 2.89 25.80 -18.51
C GLY A 662 2.92 25.47 -20.01
N TYR A 663 4.03 24.96 -20.55
CA TYR A 663 4.04 24.42 -21.92
C TYR A 663 3.22 23.12 -21.99
N PRO A 664 2.41 22.90 -23.04
CA PRO A 664 1.72 21.63 -23.22
C PRO A 664 2.69 20.57 -23.78
N VAL A 665 2.38 19.30 -23.53
CA VAL A 665 3.08 18.16 -24.13
C VAL A 665 2.35 17.75 -25.40
N ARG A 666 3.09 17.76 -26.52
CA ARG A 666 2.66 17.21 -27.80
C ARG A 666 3.15 15.79 -27.95
N ILE A 667 2.23 14.88 -28.24
CA ILE A 667 2.47 13.48 -28.59
C ILE A 667 2.13 13.37 -30.08
N VAL A 668 3.15 13.24 -30.93
CA VAL A 668 2.94 13.22 -32.38
C VAL A 668 2.23 11.94 -32.82
N LYS A 669 1.57 11.99 -33.98
CA LYS A 669 1.00 10.79 -34.61
C LYS A 669 1.98 9.61 -34.61
N ASP A 670 1.46 8.42 -34.32
CA ASP A 670 2.20 7.17 -34.27
C ASP A 670 3.26 7.07 -33.15
N ALA A 671 3.39 8.04 -32.23
CA ALA A 671 4.44 8.05 -31.20
C ALA A 671 4.38 6.90 -30.18
N LEU A 672 3.18 6.46 -29.81
CA LEU A 672 2.94 5.43 -28.77
C LEU A 672 2.79 4.02 -29.36
N GLY A 673 2.53 3.93 -30.67
CA GLY A 673 2.29 2.67 -31.38
C GLY A 673 1.83 2.93 -32.81
N ALA A 674 1.71 1.88 -33.62
CA ALA A 674 1.18 2.05 -34.98
C ALA A 674 -0.28 2.52 -34.90
N GLY A 675 -0.56 3.70 -35.46
CA GLY A 675 -1.86 4.37 -35.37
C GLY A 675 -2.13 5.08 -34.05
N LEU A 676 -1.17 5.19 -33.13
CA LEU A 676 -1.37 5.72 -31.78
C LEU A 676 -0.36 6.83 -31.42
N PRO A 677 -0.82 8.07 -31.14
CA PRO A 677 -2.16 8.56 -31.45
C PRO A 677 -2.40 8.57 -32.96
N ARG A 678 -3.68 8.55 -33.39
CA ARG A 678 -4.05 8.56 -34.82
C ARG A 678 -3.68 9.87 -35.53
N GLU A 679 -3.68 10.95 -34.76
CA GLU A 679 -3.25 12.31 -35.11
C GLU A 679 -2.65 12.95 -33.85
N ASP A 680 -1.81 13.97 -34.00
CA ASP A 680 -1.14 14.62 -32.86
C ASP A 680 -2.11 14.91 -31.70
N LEU A 681 -1.77 14.42 -30.51
CA LEU A 681 -2.49 14.68 -29.28
C LEU A 681 -1.71 15.69 -28.45
N VAL A 682 -2.37 16.77 -28.01
CA VAL A 682 -1.74 17.82 -27.22
C VAL A 682 -2.47 17.92 -25.88
N VAL A 683 -1.74 17.72 -24.80
CA VAL A 683 -2.25 17.67 -23.43
C VAL A 683 -1.35 18.47 -22.51
N THR A 684 -1.83 18.84 -21.33
CA THR A 684 -0.96 19.46 -20.31
C THR A 684 0.03 18.43 -19.72
N PRO A 685 1.13 18.87 -19.09
CA PRO A 685 2.19 17.97 -18.61
C PRO A 685 1.73 16.88 -17.63
N GLU A 686 0.77 17.20 -16.76
CA GLU A 686 0.25 16.29 -15.73
C GLU A 686 -0.90 15.39 -16.23
N HIS A 687 -1.34 15.52 -17.48
CA HIS A 687 -2.42 14.69 -18.00
C HIS A 687 -1.95 13.25 -18.21
N CYS A 688 -2.71 12.29 -17.68
CA CYS A 688 -2.31 10.90 -17.65
C CYS A 688 -2.82 10.11 -18.85
N LEU A 689 -1.91 9.30 -19.42
CA LEU A 689 -2.22 8.27 -20.40
C LEU A 689 -2.37 6.93 -19.70
N TYR A 690 -3.36 6.12 -20.07
CA TYR A 690 -3.53 4.77 -19.53
C TYR A 690 -2.65 3.78 -20.30
N LEU A 691 -1.53 3.39 -19.69
CA LEU A 691 -0.49 2.52 -20.26
C LEU A 691 -0.16 1.40 -19.29
N ASN A 692 -0.03 0.16 -19.79
CA ASN A 692 0.33 -1.02 -18.99
C ASN A 692 -0.48 -1.22 -17.70
N GLY A 693 -1.77 -0.85 -17.71
CA GLY A 693 -2.66 -1.07 -16.57
C GLY A 693 -2.72 0.08 -15.56
N GLY A 694 -2.07 1.22 -15.82
CA GLY A 694 -2.14 2.38 -14.95
C GLY A 694 -1.96 3.70 -15.68
N PHE A 695 -2.15 4.79 -14.95
CA PHE A 695 -2.08 6.16 -15.44
C PHE A 695 -0.65 6.70 -15.36
N VAL A 696 -0.08 7.11 -16.49
CA VAL A 696 1.28 7.67 -16.59
C VAL A 696 1.18 9.12 -17.05
N PRO A 697 1.69 10.10 -16.29
CA PRO A 697 1.69 11.50 -16.69
C PRO A 697 2.51 11.76 -17.97
N ALA A 698 1.99 12.58 -18.87
CA ALA A 698 2.62 12.86 -20.16
C ALA A 698 4.05 13.43 -20.03
N ARG A 699 4.32 14.27 -19.02
CA ARG A 699 5.66 14.85 -18.78
C ARG A 699 6.75 13.79 -18.63
N MET A 700 6.41 12.63 -18.06
CA MET A 700 7.38 11.58 -17.76
C MET A 700 7.78 10.77 -19.00
N LEU A 701 7.05 10.94 -20.10
CA LEU A 701 7.28 10.28 -21.38
C LEU A 701 7.97 11.19 -22.39
N VAL A 702 8.33 12.43 -22.01
CA VAL A 702 8.92 13.44 -22.90
C VAL A 702 10.31 13.00 -23.37
N ASN A 703 10.40 12.41 -24.56
CA ASN A 703 11.66 11.99 -25.18
C ASN A 703 12.30 13.07 -26.06
N HIS A 704 11.75 14.28 -26.04
CA HIS A 704 12.17 15.45 -26.83
C HIS A 704 12.15 15.22 -28.35
N ARG A 705 11.47 14.18 -28.83
CA ARG A 705 11.38 13.83 -30.26
C ARG A 705 9.93 13.66 -30.66
N SER A 706 9.38 12.48 -30.41
CA SER A 706 7.97 12.17 -30.70
C SER A 706 7.02 12.62 -29.59
N ILE A 707 7.55 12.85 -28.38
CA ILE A 707 6.82 13.37 -27.22
C ILE A 707 7.65 14.52 -26.65
N PHE A 708 7.14 15.75 -26.70
CA PHE A 708 7.92 16.94 -26.32
C PHE A 708 7.04 18.10 -25.84
N TYR A 709 7.62 19.01 -25.06
CA TYR A 709 7.00 20.27 -24.70
C TYR A 709 6.90 21.18 -25.94
N ASP A 710 5.69 21.53 -26.33
CA ASP A 710 5.45 22.36 -27.50
C ASP A 710 5.66 23.84 -27.16
N ARG A 711 6.91 24.30 -27.31
CA ARG A 711 7.30 25.70 -27.04
C ARG A 711 6.67 26.71 -27.99
N THR A 712 6.00 26.27 -29.06
CA THR A 712 5.29 27.17 -29.98
C THR A 712 3.93 27.62 -29.43
N LEU A 713 3.37 26.87 -28.47
CA LEU A 713 2.12 27.19 -27.79
C LEU A 713 2.40 27.91 -26.46
N THR A 714 2.42 29.24 -26.50
CA THR A 714 2.64 30.10 -25.33
C THR A 714 1.35 30.65 -24.72
N ASP A 715 0.23 30.48 -25.41
CA ASP A 715 -1.11 30.93 -25.02
C ASP A 715 -2.14 29.99 -25.65
N TYR A 716 -2.88 29.24 -24.81
CA TYR A 716 -3.83 28.25 -25.30
C TYR A 716 -5.01 28.00 -24.35
N ASP A 717 -6.15 27.62 -24.92
CA ASP A 717 -7.29 27.09 -24.20
C ASP A 717 -7.12 25.59 -23.94
N TYR A 718 -7.47 25.16 -22.74
CA TYR A 718 -7.49 23.76 -22.34
C TYR A 718 -8.79 23.40 -21.62
N PHE A 719 -9.15 22.13 -21.70
CA PHE A 719 -10.45 21.59 -21.31
C PHE A 719 -10.29 20.30 -20.51
N HIS A 720 -11.24 20.00 -19.65
CA HIS A 720 -11.40 18.67 -19.09
C HIS A 720 -12.87 18.26 -19.06
N ILE A 721 -13.10 16.96 -19.13
CA ILE A 721 -14.41 16.34 -19.02
C ILE A 721 -14.45 15.39 -17.82
N GLU A 722 -15.50 15.48 -17.01
CA GLU A 722 -15.77 14.62 -15.85
C GLU A 722 -16.95 13.70 -16.16
N THR A 723 -16.84 12.45 -15.75
CA THR A 723 -17.91 11.44 -15.78
C THR A 723 -18.37 11.14 -14.37
N ALA A 724 -19.48 10.39 -14.22
CA ALA A 724 -19.98 10.04 -12.90
C ALA A 724 -18.89 9.42 -12.01
N GLU A 725 -18.15 8.43 -12.49
CA GLU A 725 -16.94 7.90 -11.82
C GLU A 725 -15.71 8.32 -12.62
N HIS A 726 -14.53 8.42 -11.97
CA HIS A 726 -13.28 8.58 -12.73
C HIS A 726 -13.18 7.44 -13.73
N SER A 727 -12.91 7.75 -14.98
CA SER A 727 -13.03 6.81 -16.11
C SER A 727 -11.82 6.90 -17.02
N ILE A 728 -11.52 5.79 -17.70
CA ILE A 728 -10.51 5.75 -18.76
C ILE A 728 -11.20 6.12 -20.07
N LEU A 729 -10.95 7.31 -20.59
CA LEU A 729 -11.51 7.85 -21.83
C LEU A 729 -10.62 7.54 -23.03
N MET A 730 -11.14 7.77 -24.24
CA MET A 730 -10.36 7.64 -25.47
C MET A 730 -10.27 8.98 -26.21
N ALA A 731 -9.05 9.49 -26.35
CA ALA A 731 -8.71 10.75 -27.01
C ALA A 731 -7.70 10.49 -28.14
N ASN A 732 -8.02 10.85 -29.38
CA ASN A 732 -7.20 10.56 -30.57
C ASN A 732 -6.76 9.07 -30.65
N ASP A 733 -7.65 8.15 -30.27
CA ASP A 733 -7.42 6.70 -30.13
C ASP A 733 -6.47 6.27 -29.00
N VAL A 734 -6.02 7.20 -28.15
CA VAL A 734 -5.22 6.92 -26.95
C VAL A 734 -6.11 6.87 -25.72
N LEU A 735 -5.88 5.88 -24.85
CA LEU A 735 -6.57 5.79 -23.57
C LEU A 735 -5.99 6.81 -22.58
N THR A 736 -6.84 7.61 -21.95
CA THR A 736 -6.50 8.78 -21.13
C THR A 736 -7.43 8.87 -19.92
N GLU A 737 -7.11 9.72 -18.96
CA GLU A 737 -7.96 9.95 -17.79
C GLU A 737 -9.17 10.87 -18.09
N SER A 738 -10.28 10.65 -17.39
CA SER A 738 -11.31 11.67 -17.18
C SER A 738 -10.89 12.61 -16.06
N TYR A 739 -11.66 13.65 -15.79
CA TYR A 739 -11.37 14.52 -14.65
C TYR A 739 -11.64 13.78 -13.34
N LEU A 740 -10.71 13.83 -12.40
CA LEU A 740 -10.91 13.45 -11.00
C LEU A 740 -10.92 14.72 -10.14
N ASP A 741 -12.07 15.03 -9.53
CA ASP A 741 -12.20 16.22 -8.69
C ASP A 741 -11.48 16.04 -7.35
N THR A 742 -10.19 16.34 -7.33
CA THR A 742 -9.34 16.39 -6.13
C THR A 742 -9.42 17.75 -5.42
N GLY A 743 -10.44 18.57 -5.71
CA GLY A 743 -10.70 19.85 -5.05
C GLY A 743 -10.24 21.09 -5.82
N ASN A 744 -9.70 20.91 -7.03
CA ASN A 744 -9.24 22.00 -7.92
C ASN A 744 -10.29 22.46 -8.93
N ARG A 745 -11.52 21.92 -8.89
CA ARG A 745 -12.60 22.23 -9.86
C ARG A 745 -12.98 23.69 -9.92
N SER A 746 -12.91 24.38 -8.78
CA SER A 746 -13.19 25.82 -8.65
C SER A 746 -12.24 26.70 -9.48
N THR A 747 -11.15 26.15 -10.00
CA THR A 747 -10.19 26.87 -10.84
C THR A 747 -10.58 26.93 -12.32
N PHE A 748 -11.67 26.27 -12.75
CA PHE A 748 -12.16 26.24 -14.14
C PHE A 748 -13.42 27.09 -14.36
N GLU A 749 -13.59 27.59 -15.59
CA GLU A 749 -14.87 28.13 -16.08
C GLU A 749 -15.81 26.96 -16.45
N GLU A 750 -17.05 26.96 -15.93
CA GLU A 750 -18.02 25.87 -16.12
C GLU A 750 -19.07 26.20 -17.20
N GLN A 751 -19.54 25.20 -17.95
CA GLN A 751 -20.71 25.32 -18.82
C GLN A 751 -22.02 24.97 -18.10
N GLY A 752 -22.93 25.94 -17.97
CA GLY A 752 -24.35 25.74 -17.60
C GLY A 752 -24.72 26.00 -16.13
N ASN A 753 -26.03 26.18 -15.87
CA ASN A 753 -26.60 26.36 -14.52
C ASN A 753 -26.93 25.01 -13.86
N VAL A 754 -25.94 24.17 -13.58
CA VAL A 754 -26.17 22.83 -12.99
C VAL A 754 -25.71 22.79 -11.53
N VAL A 755 -26.62 22.36 -10.66
CA VAL A 755 -26.36 22.03 -9.26
C VAL A 755 -25.64 20.67 -9.22
N SER A 756 -24.40 20.64 -8.73
CA SER A 756 -23.63 19.40 -8.54
C SER A 756 -24.40 18.36 -7.71
N LEU A 757 -24.44 17.12 -8.21
CA LEU A 757 -24.99 15.93 -7.52
C LEU A 757 -23.93 15.16 -6.71
N ARG A 758 -22.68 15.65 -6.64
CA ARG A 758 -21.61 15.07 -5.80
C ARG A 758 -21.02 16.12 -4.85
N SER A 759 -21.20 15.87 -3.55
CA SER A 759 -20.41 16.50 -2.47
C SER A 759 -19.29 15.54 -2.09
N GLY A 760 -18.10 15.73 -2.64
CA GLY A 760 -16.90 14.98 -2.24
C GLY A 760 -15.68 15.39 -3.05
N VAL A 761 -14.55 15.61 -2.38
CA VAL A 761 -13.23 15.66 -3.01
C VAL A 761 -12.78 14.21 -3.13
N GLY A 762 -12.57 13.72 -4.35
CA GLY A 762 -12.06 12.37 -4.59
C GLY A 762 -10.56 12.27 -4.36
N SER A 763 -10.04 11.06 -4.18
CA SER A 763 -8.60 10.79 -4.09
C SER A 763 -8.17 9.76 -5.13
N TRP A 764 -6.90 9.83 -5.55
CA TRP A 764 -6.36 8.88 -6.53
C TRP A 764 -6.37 7.44 -6.01
N GLU A 765 -6.26 7.27 -4.70
CA GLU A 765 -6.18 5.97 -4.03
C GLU A 765 -7.54 5.27 -3.94
N GLN A 766 -8.64 6.03 -3.91
CA GLN A 766 -9.99 5.49 -3.69
C GLN A 766 -10.88 5.57 -4.92
N ASP A 767 -10.77 6.67 -5.68
CA ASP A 767 -11.74 7.03 -6.70
C ASP A 767 -11.19 6.92 -8.12
N ALA A 768 -9.88 6.69 -8.31
CA ALA A 768 -9.32 6.61 -9.65
C ALA A 768 -9.65 5.28 -10.34
N ALA A 769 -9.93 5.35 -11.65
CA ALA A 769 -10.18 4.16 -12.48
C ALA A 769 -8.99 3.18 -12.54
N ALA A 770 -7.77 3.66 -12.30
CA ALA A 770 -6.56 2.86 -12.36
C ALA A 770 -5.47 3.50 -11.47
N PRO A 771 -4.47 2.72 -11.02
CA PRO A 771 -3.38 3.26 -10.21
C PRO A 771 -2.53 4.26 -11.02
N LEU A 772 -2.03 5.28 -10.33
CA LEU A 772 -1.02 6.20 -10.87
C LEU A 772 0.36 5.49 -10.91
N LEU A 773 1.05 5.56 -12.04
CA LEU A 773 2.34 4.93 -12.29
C LEU A 773 3.41 6.00 -12.52
N VAL A 774 4.15 6.30 -11.45
CA VAL A 774 5.27 7.27 -11.46
C VAL A 774 6.61 6.63 -11.08
N GLU A 775 6.61 5.34 -10.74
CA GLU A 775 7.84 4.61 -10.40
C GLU A 775 8.73 4.43 -11.63
N ARG A 776 10.03 4.69 -11.47
CA ARG A 776 11.01 4.62 -12.56
C ARG A 776 10.99 3.28 -13.28
N GLU A 777 10.86 2.18 -12.53
CA GLU A 777 10.84 0.82 -13.06
C GLU A 777 9.64 0.55 -13.99
N ALA A 778 8.54 1.28 -13.79
CA ALA A 778 7.35 1.20 -14.63
C ALA A 778 7.43 2.15 -15.84
N VAL A 779 7.94 3.37 -15.65
CA VAL A 779 7.91 4.44 -16.66
C VAL A 779 9.12 4.42 -17.59
N GLU A 780 10.33 4.13 -17.09
CA GLU A 780 11.54 4.12 -17.92
C GLU A 780 11.43 3.14 -19.11
N PRO A 781 10.92 1.90 -18.96
CA PRO A 781 10.74 1.02 -20.11
C PRO A 781 9.82 1.59 -21.20
N LEU A 782 8.71 2.23 -20.82
CA LEU A 782 7.79 2.89 -21.75
C LEU A 782 8.48 4.06 -22.46
N TYR A 783 9.19 4.89 -21.71
CA TYR A 783 9.99 5.98 -22.26
C TYR A 783 10.98 5.48 -23.31
N ARG A 784 11.75 4.42 -23.00
CA ARG A 784 12.75 3.84 -23.92
C ARG A 784 12.11 3.25 -25.17
N GLU A 785 10.95 2.63 -25.03
CA GLU A 785 10.18 2.12 -26.17
C GLU A 785 9.76 3.26 -27.11
N PHE A 786 9.17 4.33 -26.56
CA PHE A 786 8.74 5.48 -27.36
C PHE A 786 9.91 6.28 -27.93
N GLU A 787 11.02 6.37 -27.21
CA GLU A 787 12.29 6.93 -27.69
C GLU A 787 12.81 6.12 -28.90
N ALA A 788 12.94 4.80 -28.78
CA ALA A 788 13.37 3.94 -29.88
C ALA A 788 12.44 4.05 -31.10
N ARG A 789 11.13 4.15 -30.85
CA ARG A 789 10.13 4.35 -31.89
C ARG A 789 10.25 5.72 -32.57
N ALA A 790 10.56 6.79 -31.84
CA ALA A 790 10.81 8.10 -32.42
C ALA A 790 11.96 8.07 -33.45
N HIS A 791 12.99 7.26 -33.19
CA HIS A 791 14.09 7.04 -34.13
C HIS A 791 13.63 6.33 -35.40
N VAL A 792 12.76 5.32 -35.28
CA VAL A 792 12.17 4.62 -36.43
C VAL A 792 11.28 5.54 -37.27
N LEU A 793 10.55 6.45 -36.62
CA LEU A 793 9.70 7.45 -37.28
C LEU A 793 10.50 8.61 -37.93
N GLY A 794 11.80 8.72 -37.64
CA GLY A 794 12.64 9.82 -38.12
C GLY A 794 12.33 11.15 -37.46
N CYS A 795 11.81 11.15 -36.22
CA CYS A 795 11.51 12.37 -35.49
C CYS A 795 12.79 13.15 -35.14
N VAL A 796 12.74 14.47 -35.34
CA VAL A 796 13.83 15.41 -35.03
C VAL A 796 13.97 15.55 -33.51
N ASP A 797 15.19 15.79 -33.05
CA ASP A 797 15.46 16.13 -31.65
C ASP A 797 15.14 17.60 -31.40
N HIS A 798 14.32 17.89 -30.40
CA HIS A 798 13.89 19.24 -30.02
C HIS A 798 14.70 19.81 -28.85
N ARG A 799 15.73 19.09 -28.36
CA ARG A 799 16.66 19.64 -27.38
C ARG A 799 17.53 20.74 -28.01
N GLY A 800 17.75 21.84 -27.27
CA GLY A 800 18.83 22.77 -27.58
C GLY A 800 20.20 22.11 -27.35
N ASP A 801 21.29 22.78 -27.74
CA ASP A 801 22.67 22.27 -27.65
C ASP A 801 22.94 21.47 -26.37
N ASP A 802 23.57 20.29 -26.50
CA ASP A 802 23.81 19.32 -25.42
C ASP A 802 24.39 20.00 -24.16
N GLU A 803 23.59 20.05 -23.09
CA GLU A 803 24.07 20.52 -21.78
C GLU A 803 24.97 19.44 -21.16
N SER A 804 26.25 19.76 -20.95
CA SER A 804 27.17 18.82 -20.29
C SER A 804 26.85 18.63 -18.82
N LEU A 805 27.01 17.40 -18.34
CA LEU A 805 26.85 17.05 -16.92
C LEU A 805 28.20 17.04 -16.20
N THR A 806 28.21 17.48 -14.94
CA THR A 806 29.34 17.37 -14.01
C THR A 806 28.93 16.67 -12.73
N THR A 807 29.83 15.94 -12.09
CA THR A 807 29.61 15.35 -10.76
C THR A 807 30.22 16.17 -9.63
N ASP A 808 30.92 17.28 -9.94
CA ASP A 808 31.47 18.17 -8.91
C ASP A 808 30.36 19.07 -8.35
N PRO A 809 29.99 18.95 -7.06
CA PRO A 809 28.99 19.81 -6.46
C PRO A 809 29.43 21.26 -6.30
N ASP A 810 30.69 21.62 -6.57
CA ASP A 810 31.27 22.92 -6.18
C ASP A 810 30.95 23.26 -4.72
N LEU A 811 31.28 22.31 -3.82
CA LEU A 811 30.98 22.46 -2.40
C LEU A 811 31.86 23.57 -1.78
N ARG A 812 31.21 24.62 -1.29
CA ARG A 812 31.84 25.80 -0.67
C ARG A 812 31.13 26.15 0.63
N LEU A 813 31.76 26.93 1.49
CA LEU A 813 31.11 27.51 2.67
C LEU A 813 31.06 29.02 2.57
N LEU A 814 29.94 29.63 2.98
CA LEU A 814 29.77 31.07 3.08
C LEU A 814 29.64 31.47 4.56
N THR A 815 30.53 32.31 5.05
CA THR A 815 30.50 32.82 6.42
C THR A 815 29.59 34.05 6.55
N ASN A 816 29.21 34.39 7.78
CA ASN A 816 28.38 35.55 8.09
C ASN A 816 28.94 36.92 7.65
N ASP A 817 30.23 37.03 7.35
CA ASP A 817 30.88 38.23 6.84
C ASP A 817 30.99 38.27 5.29
N GLY A 818 30.40 37.28 4.61
CA GLY A 818 30.41 37.17 3.15
C GLY A 818 31.63 36.45 2.57
N THR A 819 32.55 35.95 3.40
CA THR A 819 33.73 35.21 2.91
C THR A 819 33.35 33.82 2.39
N ILE A 820 33.79 33.47 1.18
CA ILE A 820 33.64 32.13 0.62
C ILE A 820 34.89 31.29 0.94
N LEU A 821 34.69 30.17 1.63
CA LEU A 821 35.74 29.22 1.98
C LEU A 821 35.69 28.03 1.01
N SER A 822 36.79 27.82 0.28
CA SER A 822 36.96 26.67 -0.62
C SER A 822 37.37 25.42 0.16
N ARG A 823 36.99 24.25 -0.37
CA ARG A 823 37.45 22.94 0.11
C ARG A 823 38.98 22.90 0.19
N LYS A 824 39.53 22.50 1.34
CA LYS A 824 40.99 22.35 1.53
C LYS A 824 41.47 20.94 1.19
N ARG A 825 40.62 19.94 1.40
CA ARG A 825 40.92 18.54 1.10
C ARG A 825 39.62 17.76 0.93
N SER A 826 39.64 16.83 -0.01
CA SER A 826 38.63 15.79 -0.19
C SER A 826 39.30 14.42 -0.01
N LEU A 827 38.77 13.57 0.86
CA LEU A 827 39.24 12.19 1.04
C LEU A 827 38.11 11.31 1.58
N ASN A 828 37.88 10.14 0.97
CA ASN A 828 36.90 9.13 1.41
C ASN A 828 35.48 9.71 1.63
N GLY A 829 35.03 10.60 0.73
CA GLY A 829 33.71 11.24 0.83
C GLY A 829 33.59 12.27 1.95
N ARG A 830 34.71 12.70 2.57
CA ARG A 830 34.75 13.82 3.52
C ARG A 830 35.45 15.02 2.93
N GLU A 831 34.76 16.16 3.01
CA GLU A 831 35.24 17.47 2.59
C GLU A 831 35.66 18.27 3.83
N LEU A 832 36.87 18.82 3.79
CA LEU A 832 37.48 19.54 4.90
C LEU A 832 37.57 21.04 4.62
N PHE A 833 37.11 21.84 5.58
CA PHE A 833 37.12 23.30 5.53
C PHE A 833 37.74 23.88 6.79
N LEU A 834 38.56 24.93 6.64
CA LEU A 834 39.12 25.66 7.77
C LEU A 834 38.21 26.86 8.07
N ILE A 835 37.60 26.88 9.25
CA ILE A 835 36.74 27.96 9.73
C ILE A 835 37.58 28.97 10.52
N PRO A 836 37.63 30.25 10.11
CA PRO A 836 38.34 31.29 10.84
C PRO A 836 37.78 31.52 12.26
N GLN A 837 38.63 32.03 13.16
CA GLN A 837 38.18 32.44 14.49
C GLN A 837 37.24 33.66 14.37
N GLY A 838 36.18 33.69 15.16
CA GLY A 838 35.18 34.78 15.17
C GLY A 838 33.99 34.58 14.23
N THR A 839 33.95 33.51 13.44
CA THR A 839 32.79 33.17 12.59
C THR A 839 31.56 32.86 13.45
N GLN A 840 30.42 33.47 13.11
CA GLN A 840 29.16 33.35 13.85
C GLN A 840 28.18 32.37 13.21
N SER A 841 28.18 32.29 11.88
CA SER A 841 27.36 31.34 11.13
C SER A 841 28.02 30.98 9.80
N VAL A 842 27.65 29.80 9.30
CA VAL A 842 28.15 29.23 8.04
C VAL A 842 26.98 28.65 7.25
N GLN A 843 26.96 28.92 5.96
CA GLN A 843 26.11 28.27 4.97
C GLN A 843 26.93 27.31 4.12
N ILE A 844 26.36 26.15 3.81
CA ILE A 844 26.91 25.15 2.90
C ILE A 844 26.33 25.43 1.51
N LEU A 845 27.19 25.76 0.55
CA LEU A 845 26.81 26.05 -0.82
C LEU A 845 27.18 24.88 -1.74
N SER A 846 26.29 24.50 -2.66
CA SER A 846 26.55 23.51 -3.70
C SER A 846 25.72 23.80 -4.95
N ARG A 847 26.15 23.30 -6.12
CA ARG A 847 25.29 23.14 -7.29
C ARG A 847 24.03 22.36 -6.93
N THR A 848 22.95 22.62 -7.65
CA THR A 848 21.70 21.87 -7.56
C THR A 848 21.31 21.28 -8.90
N SER A 849 20.53 20.22 -8.84
CA SER A 849 19.94 19.57 -10.01
C SER A 849 18.63 18.91 -9.63
N ARG A 850 17.74 18.78 -10.60
CA ARG A 850 16.50 18.01 -10.45
C ARG A 850 16.73 16.61 -11.03
N PRO A 851 16.49 15.52 -10.28
CA PRO A 851 16.63 14.17 -10.81
C PRO A 851 15.87 13.93 -12.11
N SER A 852 14.68 14.52 -12.25
CA SER A 852 13.87 14.50 -13.48
C SER A 852 14.56 15.11 -14.71
N GLU A 853 15.57 15.97 -14.53
CA GLU A 853 16.32 16.61 -15.63
C GLU A 853 17.63 15.86 -15.92
N VAL A 854 18.34 15.40 -14.89
CA VAL A 854 19.71 14.86 -15.05
C VAL A 854 19.76 13.33 -15.12
N ILE A 855 18.75 12.62 -14.61
CA ILE A 855 18.58 11.17 -14.79
C ILE A 855 17.67 10.91 -15.99
N GLY A 856 16.58 11.68 -16.08
CA GLY A 856 15.63 11.65 -17.19
C GLY A 856 14.18 11.91 -16.72
N PRO A 857 13.28 12.27 -17.64
CA PRO A 857 11.91 12.68 -17.32
C PRO A 857 11.06 11.55 -16.73
N PHE A 858 11.45 10.29 -16.93
CA PHE A 858 10.85 9.11 -16.32
C PHE A 858 11.10 8.98 -14.79
N VAL A 859 11.71 9.99 -14.16
CA VAL A 859 11.87 10.12 -12.71
C VAL A 859 10.98 11.25 -12.20
N ASP A 860 10.08 10.97 -11.26
CA ASP A 860 9.15 11.98 -10.70
C ASP A 860 9.76 12.88 -9.61
N ASP A 861 11.00 12.61 -9.19
CA ASP A 861 11.68 13.50 -8.24
C ASP A 861 12.08 14.81 -8.93
N ARG A 862 11.23 15.82 -8.73
CA ARG A 862 11.32 17.17 -9.26
C ARG A 862 12.02 18.14 -8.33
N ARG A 863 12.56 17.68 -7.19
CA ARG A 863 13.17 18.55 -6.18
C ARG A 863 14.51 19.09 -6.65
N GLU A 864 14.81 20.34 -6.30
CA GLU A 864 16.15 20.91 -6.43
C GLU A 864 17.05 20.32 -5.33
N LEU A 865 17.91 19.37 -5.69
CA LEU A 865 18.80 18.66 -4.76
C LEU A 865 20.24 19.12 -4.93
N GLY A 866 20.84 19.55 -3.83
CA GLY A 866 22.24 19.95 -3.74
C GLY A 866 23.16 18.76 -3.47
N VAL A 867 23.57 18.58 -2.21
CA VAL A 867 24.39 17.45 -1.75
C VAL A 867 23.71 16.70 -0.62
N LEU A 868 23.84 15.37 -0.61
CA LEU A 868 23.34 14.53 0.47
C LEU A 868 24.41 14.44 1.55
N ILE A 869 24.15 15.06 2.70
CA ILE A 869 25.12 15.16 3.79
C ILE A 869 24.79 14.14 4.88
N GLY A 870 25.80 13.37 5.29
CA GLY A 870 25.75 12.42 6.40
C GLY A 870 26.34 13.02 7.68
N ALA A 871 27.41 12.42 8.21
CA ALA A 871 28.06 12.92 9.43
C ALA A 871 28.80 14.25 9.20
N MET A 872 28.66 15.18 10.15
CA MET A 872 29.45 16.40 10.23
C MET A 872 30.18 16.48 11.57
N ASP A 873 31.49 16.73 11.54
CA ASP A 873 32.34 16.83 12.73
C ASP A 873 33.08 18.18 12.70
N PHE A 874 33.04 18.93 13.80
CA PHE A 874 33.79 20.18 13.97
C PHE A 874 34.91 20.00 15.00
N PHE A 875 36.16 20.16 14.58
CA PHE A 875 37.35 20.02 15.42
C PHE A 875 37.86 21.40 15.83
N HIS A 876 37.92 21.67 17.13
CA HIS A 876 38.38 22.93 17.69
C HIS A 876 39.37 22.68 18.84
N ALA A 877 39.97 23.73 19.41
CA ALA A 877 41.03 23.58 20.40
C ALA A 877 40.59 22.86 21.69
N ALA A 878 39.30 22.94 22.05
CA ALA A 878 38.78 22.34 23.27
C ALA A 878 38.21 20.92 23.07
N GLY A 879 38.02 20.45 21.83
CA GLY A 879 37.41 19.14 21.57
C GLY A 879 36.94 18.91 20.14
N THR A 880 35.99 17.98 20.00
CA THR A 880 35.34 17.64 18.73
C THR A 880 33.84 17.60 18.95
N ASP A 881 33.11 18.43 18.21
CA ASP A 881 31.66 18.48 18.23
C ASP A 881 31.09 17.70 17.05
N ARG A 882 30.20 16.75 17.35
CA ARG A 882 29.41 16.05 16.33
C ARG A 882 28.16 16.88 16.05
N ILE A 883 28.02 17.35 14.82
CA ILE A 883 26.86 18.13 14.38
C ILE A 883 25.78 17.16 13.91
N THR A 884 24.65 17.11 14.61
CA THR A 884 23.49 16.23 14.30
C THR A 884 22.19 16.99 14.06
N GLY A 885 22.20 18.32 14.11
CA GLY A 885 20.97 19.13 14.02
C GLY A 885 20.19 18.89 12.73
N HIS A 886 20.89 18.63 11.62
CA HIS A 886 20.26 18.32 10.33
C HIS A 886 19.53 16.97 10.32
N HIS A 887 19.79 16.05 11.26
CA HIS A 887 19.07 14.79 11.38
C HIS A 887 17.77 14.88 12.21
N THR A 888 17.53 16.00 12.92
CA THR A 888 16.47 16.06 13.96
C THR A 888 15.57 17.28 13.86
N ALA A 889 16.05 18.41 13.34
CA ALA A 889 15.23 19.61 13.19
C ALA A 889 14.25 19.47 12.02
N ALA A 890 12.94 19.62 12.26
CA ALA A 890 11.94 19.59 11.20
C ALA A 890 12.20 20.72 10.18
N ASP A 891 12.30 21.96 10.69
CA ASP A 891 12.50 23.15 9.89
C ASP A 891 13.94 23.65 10.00
N LEU A 892 14.77 23.34 9.00
CA LEU A 892 16.15 23.81 8.92
C LEU A 892 16.38 24.48 7.57
N TRP A 893 16.72 25.76 7.60
CA TRP A 893 16.81 26.58 6.40
C TRP A 893 17.79 26.04 5.36
N GLY A 894 17.29 25.84 4.13
CA GLY A 894 18.07 25.36 3.00
C GLY A 894 18.35 23.86 3.00
N TRP A 895 17.72 23.09 3.90
CA TRP A 895 17.72 21.64 3.90
C TRP A 895 16.37 21.11 3.40
N ALA A 896 16.38 20.01 2.64
CA ALA A 896 15.17 19.32 2.20
C ALA A 896 14.41 18.70 3.40
N GLU A 897 13.27 18.05 3.20
CA GLU A 897 12.55 17.39 4.31
C GLU A 897 13.35 16.23 4.96
N LEU A 898 12.98 15.85 6.20
CA LEU A 898 13.62 14.75 6.93
C LEU A 898 13.19 13.39 6.38
N GLU A 899 13.99 12.82 5.49
CA GLU A 899 13.72 11.49 4.89
C GLU A 899 14.50 10.35 5.54
N SER A 900 15.51 10.69 6.34
CA SER A 900 16.43 9.73 6.97
C SER A 900 16.98 10.28 8.27
N ALA A 901 17.17 9.39 9.25
CA ALA A 901 17.80 9.73 10.52
C ALA A 901 19.33 9.88 10.44
N SER A 902 19.95 9.63 9.26
CA SER A 902 21.40 9.53 9.10
C SER A 902 22.00 10.42 8.00
N TYR A 903 21.16 11.04 7.18
CA TYR A 903 21.60 11.95 6.13
C TYR A 903 20.43 12.83 5.67
N ARG A 904 20.74 13.99 5.08
CA ARG A 904 19.74 14.92 4.56
C ARG A 904 20.27 15.70 3.36
N TRP A 905 19.43 15.91 2.35
CA TRP A 905 19.77 16.72 1.17
C TRP A 905 19.79 18.21 1.52
N THR A 906 20.75 18.94 0.97
CA THR A 906 20.71 20.41 0.89
C THR A 906 19.91 20.87 -0.34
N GLN A 907 19.43 22.11 -0.34
CA GLN A 907 18.76 22.77 -1.47
C GLN A 907 19.64 23.84 -2.11
N GLY A 908 20.94 23.58 -2.21
CA GLY A 908 21.94 24.48 -2.81
C GLY A 908 22.57 25.51 -1.87
N ALA A 909 21.85 25.97 -0.85
CA ALA A 909 22.39 26.84 0.20
C ALA A 909 21.76 26.51 1.56
N ALA A 910 22.50 25.83 2.45
CA ALA A 910 21.95 25.27 3.69
C ALA A 910 22.65 25.81 4.95
N MET A 911 21.91 26.21 5.98
CA MET A 911 22.52 26.65 7.26
C MET A 911 23.19 25.48 7.98
N LEU A 912 24.44 25.65 8.44
CA LEU A 912 25.11 24.69 9.31
C LEU A 912 24.49 24.74 10.72
N PRO A 913 23.92 23.63 11.25
CA PRO A 913 23.22 23.63 12.53
C PRO A 913 24.19 23.47 13.71
N ILE A 914 25.01 24.48 13.94
CA ILE A 914 25.97 24.58 15.06
C ILE A 914 25.74 25.88 15.83
N THR A 915 26.01 25.88 17.14
CA THR A 915 25.82 27.10 17.93
C THR A 915 26.89 28.15 17.58
N PRO A 916 26.55 29.46 17.64
CA PRO A 916 27.55 30.52 17.40
C PRO A 916 28.70 30.53 18.41
N GLU A 917 28.52 29.98 19.62
CA GLU A 917 29.57 29.93 20.64
C GLU A 917 30.66 28.91 20.29
N ASP A 918 30.25 27.74 19.77
CA ASP A 918 31.18 26.69 19.34
C ASP A 918 31.97 27.15 18.10
N LEU A 919 31.27 27.76 17.13
CA LEU A 919 31.86 28.19 15.86
C LEU A 919 32.89 29.34 16.01
N LYS A 920 32.67 30.24 16.98
CA LYS A 920 33.56 31.40 17.23
C LYS A 920 35.00 31.03 17.56
N GLN A 921 35.25 29.83 18.06
CA GLN A 921 36.59 29.36 18.41
C GLN A 921 37.49 29.16 17.17
N GLY A 922 36.88 29.02 15.98
CA GLY A 922 37.59 28.61 14.76
C GLY A 922 38.01 27.14 14.85
N GLY A 923 38.21 26.51 13.69
CA GLY A 923 38.47 25.08 13.67
C GLY A 923 38.43 24.45 12.29
N LEU A 924 38.49 23.12 12.26
CA LEU A 924 38.37 22.32 11.06
C LEU A 924 36.97 21.70 11.01
N LEU A 925 36.19 22.02 9.98
CA LEU A 925 34.90 21.37 9.72
C LEU A 925 35.10 20.22 8.73
N SER A 926 34.61 19.04 9.09
CA SER A 926 34.53 17.86 8.22
C SER A 926 33.07 17.59 7.88
N ILE A 927 32.76 17.57 6.58
CA ILE A 927 31.42 17.25 6.07
C ILE A 927 31.49 15.95 5.27
N GLN A 928 30.71 14.95 5.64
CA GLN A 928 30.58 13.72 4.87
C GLN A 928 29.52 13.89 3.76
N VAL A 929 29.95 13.82 2.52
CA VAL A 929 29.08 13.78 1.33
C VAL A 929 28.78 12.32 1.00
N ILE A 930 27.50 11.95 1.08
CA ILE A 930 27.00 10.60 0.80
C ILE A 930 26.69 10.45 -0.69
N ALA A 931 26.07 11.47 -1.29
CA ALA A 931 25.75 11.53 -2.71
C ALA A 931 25.78 12.98 -3.21
N ALA A 932 26.12 13.15 -4.48
CA ALA A 932 26.17 14.44 -5.17
C ALA A 932 25.99 14.21 -6.67
N GLY A 933 25.26 15.11 -7.34
CA GLY A 933 25.09 15.17 -8.78
C GLY A 933 24.39 13.96 -9.41
N PRO A 934 24.40 13.86 -10.75
CA PRO A 934 25.03 14.80 -11.70
C PRO A 934 24.33 16.18 -11.78
N TYR A 935 25.07 17.23 -12.17
CA TYR A 935 24.60 18.61 -12.29
C TYR A 935 24.80 19.15 -13.71
N LEU A 936 23.93 20.06 -14.15
CA LEU A 936 24.09 20.78 -15.43
C LEU A 936 25.19 21.85 -15.31
N THR A 937 26.14 21.87 -16.25
CA THR A 937 27.22 22.88 -16.26
C THR A 937 26.74 24.28 -16.66
N SER A 938 25.57 24.40 -17.29
CA SER A 938 24.99 25.68 -17.72
C SER A 938 24.46 26.54 -16.56
N ARG A 939 24.17 25.95 -15.39
CA ARG A 939 23.62 26.64 -14.20
C ARG A 939 24.70 27.25 -13.28
N GLU A 940 25.80 27.79 -13.79
CA GLU A 940 26.96 28.19 -12.96
C GLU A 940 26.74 29.35 -11.95
N ASP A 941 25.59 30.01 -11.90
CA ASP A 941 25.35 31.12 -10.97
C ASP A 941 24.66 30.71 -9.66
N ASN A 942 25.46 30.21 -8.71
CA ASN A 942 25.13 30.28 -7.28
C ASN A 942 25.73 31.55 -6.64
N SER A 943 25.52 32.70 -7.28
CA SER A 943 25.72 33.98 -6.60
C SER A 943 24.72 34.10 -5.44
N PRO A 944 25.15 34.54 -4.24
CA PRO A 944 24.26 34.67 -3.09
C PRO A 944 23.07 35.54 -3.48
N ASN A 945 21.85 35.03 -3.34
CA ASN A 945 20.64 35.80 -3.60
C ASN A 945 20.66 37.06 -2.68
N PRO A 946 20.78 38.29 -3.22
CA PRO A 946 20.98 39.50 -2.42
C PRO A 946 19.78 39.90 -1.55
N SER A 947 18.66 39.18 -1.66
CA SER A 947 17.39 39.49 -1.00
C SER A 947 17.23 38.89 0.40
N VAL A 948 18.19 38.11 0.91
CA VAL A 948 18.14 37.59 2.29
C VAL A 948 18.92 38.50 3.23
N LYS A 949 18.24 39.53 3.75
CA LYS A 949 18.72 40.28 4.91
C LYS A 949 18.80 39.32 6.11
N ILE A 950 20.00 39.14 6.63
CA ILE A 950 20.25 38.52 7.93
C ILE A 950 19.57 39.42 8.99
N ALA A 951 18.50 38.91 9.60
CA ALA A 951 17.87 39.50 10.77
C ALA A 951 18.42 38.86 12.04
#